data_AF-A0A072PCP3-F1
#
_entry.id   AF-A0A072PCP3-F1
#
_cell.length_a   1.000
_cell.length_b   1.000
_cell.length_c   1.000
_cell.angle_alpha   90.00
_cell.angle_beta   90.00
_cell.angle_gamma   90.00
#
_symmetry.space_group_name_H-M   'P 1'
#
loop_
_entity.id
_entity.type
_entity.pdbx_description
1 polymer ?
#
loop_
_entity_poly.entity_id
_entity_poly.type
_entity_poly.pdbx_seq_one_letter_code
_entity_poly.pdbx_strand_id
1 'polypeptide(L)'
;FPYAKRAKTVDDDSEMAAHDKSWHASFKPHFTPTNGLIYKSNGEGDHSEVGWNTEGLVTDSRGRNVVALTSLRGSLDHTTSTTPMNVESLLADALVIERDGIPFVEHQAVPFSQTKNRFTQHHTNQTELDIYELAHVLFDDYEDEFSLGLSRQQQQEYVGNIRKDRLTKYLSTLIWRRHGDRIRASEKSNAPTTAILYLTANNIRAACDALMNEKDFHLTLLVSQIDSVDNTVQRDIGDQLAAWRDQGVISEMSEEIRALYEIIAGNTGVCEGKQDVPVENRASTFSISEKFDLDWIQAFALSLWYGRQKGHGIQDTVKEFQDKVTSQEESASPLDERGNEDPLWVLLKLFATQTKGHVGGLEKPTFPQALSTLAARWNSQVVFRLYHAIVSTVPSVNVDDNKAEELAVSLAFECSARGDVVGAACALLHISDPGVRTQYIKDLLNAHGAVLSDPPKYGAGAQSQQNLLGVLEQRLSIPSTWLYAAKALHARSANDSVAELSYQILAKDFPAAHQTLLLRVAPRLVIDENWTVLSSILKQFGNSPEEHIGAIAWSEGGGVYEAFVVLMGLEESKKAHSNQAVKAERDALLHHLRKALTIMNANETNLGPLGKDKEKLEERVALREMGRAVAAILNHESEGGQRSLLEKKSILDLPLTADARLSHATALGVDYYRGVMATAR
;
A
#
# COMPACT_ATOMS: atom_id res chain seq x y z
N PHE A 1 16.58 -39.49 39.06
CA PHE A 1 16.77 -38.11 39.54
C PHE A 1 16.58 -37.16 38.38
N PRO A 2 15.48 -36.39 38.35
CA PRO A 2 15.29 -35.37 37.33
C PRO A 2 16.26 -34.22 37.62
N TYR A 3 17.00 -33.76 36.61
CA TYR A 3 17.71 -32.49 36.72
C TYR A 3 16.66 -31.39 36.88
N ALA A 4 16.70 -30.67 38.00
CA ALA A 4 15.91 -29.47 38.19
C ALA A 4 16.24 -28.51 37.05
N LYS A 5 15.23 -28.12 36.26
CA LYS A 5 15.33 -27.00 35.34
C LYS A 5 15.72 -25.77 36.17
N ARG A 6 16.99 -25.39 36.16
CA ARG A 6 17.39 -24.04 36.59
C ARG A 6 16.69 -23.08 35.64
N ALA A 7 15.80 -22.25 36.18
CA ALA A 7 15.34 -21.08 35.46
C ALA A 7 16.59 -20.31 35.03
N LYS A 8 16.75 -20.05 33.72
CA LYS A 8 17.71 -19.05 33.26
C LYS A 8 17.20 -17.71 33.79
N THR A 9 17.70 -17.29 34.95
CA THR A 9 17.58 -15.91 35.43
C THR A 9 18.51 -15.08 34.56
N VAL A 10 18.01 -14.56 33.44
CA VAL A 10 18.71 -13.58 32.59
C VAL A 10 18.50 -12.16 33.16
N ASP A 11 18.45 -12.03 34.48
CA ASP A 11 18.11 -10.78 35.18
C ASP A 11 19.23 -10.29 36.11
N ASP A 12 20.43 -10.90 36.05
CA ASP A 12 21.56 -10.36 36.79
C ASP A 12 22.37 -9.43 35.89
N ASP A 13 21.88 -8.18 35.78
CA ASP A 13 22.57 -7.09 35.07
C ASP A 13 24.03 -6.95 35.56
N SER A 14 24.37 -7.43 36.75
CA SER A 14 25.67 -7.32 37.37
C SER A 14 26.83 -7.94 36.55
N GLU A 15 26.60 -9.02 35.80
CA GLU A 15 27.62 -9.70 34.97
C GLU A 15 27.85 -9.07 33.58
N MET A 16 26.99 -8.12 33.16
CA MET A 16 27.10 -7.50 31.84
C MET A 16 28.19 -6.42 31.79
N ALA A 17 28.90 -6.33 30.65
CA ALA A 17 29.87 -5.29 30.39
C ALA A 17 29.22 -3.89 30.45
N ALA A 18 29.98 -2.86 30.79
CA ALA A 18 29.44 -1.49 30.91
C ALA A 18 28.78 -0.98 29.62
N HIS A 19 29.26 -1.44 28.46
CA HIS A 19 28.67 -1.16 27.15
C HIS A 19 27.33 -1.88 26.94
N ASP A 20 27.20 -3.12 27.40
CA ASP A 20 25.94 -3.87 27.27
C ASP A 20 24.88 -3.28 28.19
N LYS A 21 25.26 -2.88 29.42
CA LYS A 21 24.38 -2.12 30.32
C LYS A 21 23.89 -0.82 29.69
N SER A 22 24.77 -0.05 29.05
CA SER A 22 24.37 1.19 28.38
C SER A 22 23.51 0.95 27.15
N TRP A 23 23.73 -0.14 26.41
CA TRP A 23 22.88 -0.55 25.29
C TRP A 23 21.49 -1.01 25.77
N HIS A 24 21.42 -1.82 26.82
CA HIS A 24 20.15 -2.25 27.42
C HIS A 24 19.36 -1.09 28.03
N ALA A 25 20.04 -0.09 28.60
CA ALA A 25 19.45 1.14 29.10
C ALA A 25 19.15 2.19 28.02
N SER A 26 19.58 1.96 26.77
CA SER A 26 19.35 2.89 25.67
C SER A 26 17.90 2.82 25.16
N PHE A 27 17.40 3.95 24.64
CA PHE A 27 16.10 3.99 23.97
C PHE A 27 16.22 3.23 22.64
N LYS A 28 15.52 2.10 22.53
CA LYS A 28 15.52 1.30 21.31
C LYS A 28 14.54 1.91 20.30
N PRO A 29 14.99 2.23 19.07
CA PRO A 29 14.09 2.75 18.06
C PRO A 29 13.04 1.69 17.70
N HIS A 30 11.80 2.11 17.50
CA HIS A 30 10.69 1.23 17.16
C HIS A 30 9.71 1.94 16.22
N PHE A 31 9.03 1.17 15.38
CA PHE A 31 7.99 1.68 14.50
C PHE A 31 6.66 1.75 15.25
N THR A 32 5.92 2.84 15.06
CA THR A 32 4.53 2.94 15.51
C THR A 32 3.64 2.01 14.69
N PRO A 33 2.43 1.67 15.20
CA PRO A 33 1.42 0.99 14.40
C PRO A 33 1.06 1.72 13.08
N THR A 34 1.28 3.03 13.03
CA THR A 34 1.08 3.88 11.84
C THR A 34 2.33 4.01 10.95
N ASN A 35 3.32 3.14 11.12
CA ASN A 35 4.57 3.09 10.35
C ASN A 35 5.48 4.33 10.46
N GLY A 36 5.37 5.09 11.55
CA GLY A 36 6.33 6.15 11.90
C GLY A 36 7.46 5.60 12.77
N LEU A 37 8.69 6.08 12.60
CA LEU A 37 9.84 5.65 13.38
C LEU A 37 10.05 6.56 14.59
N ILE A 38 9.98 6.00 15.80
CA ILE A 38 10.32 6.71 17.04
C ILE A 38 11.78 6.44 17.39
N TYR A 39 12.57 7.49 17.58
CA TYR A 39 13.97 7.39 18.01
C TYR A 39 14.36 8.55 18.92
N LYS A 40 15.47 8.38 19.64
CA LYS A 40 16.07 9.45 20.44
C LYS A 40 16.90 10.36 19.53
N SER A 41 16.54 11.64 19.45
CA SER A 41 17.29 12.63 18.68
C SER A 41 18.37 13.28 19.55
N ASN A 42 19.54 13.57 18.96
CA ASN A 42 20.64 14.26 19.65
C ASN A 42 20.45 15.78 19.73
N GLY A 43 19.30 16.31 19.27
CA GLY A 43 18.97 17.74 19.38
C GLY A 43 19.78 18.66 18.47
N GLU A 44 20.56 18.10 17.52
CA GLU A 44 21.18 18.83 16.42
C GLU A 44 20.24 18.80 15.23
N GLY A 45 19.56 19.93 14.97
CA GLY A 45 18.92 20.25 13.69
C GLY A 45 17.76 19.34 13.26
N ASP A 46 16.65 19.95 12.84
CA ASP A 46 15.71 19.28 11.95
C ASP A 46 16.44 18.99 10.63
N HIS A 47 17.14 17.86 10.54
CA HIS A 47 17.46 17.26 9.25
C HIS A 47 16.15 16.72 8.70
N SER A 48 15.25 17.60 8.27
CA SER A 48 14.18 17.22 7.36
C SER A 48 14.85 16.81 6.06
N GLU A 49 15.26 15.54 5.98
CA GLU A 49 15.52 14.92 4.70
C GLU A 49 14.28 15.11 3.84
N VAL A 50 14.48 15.51 2.58
CA VAL A 50 13.40 15.79 1.64
C VAL A 50 12.44 14.59 1.60
N GLY A 51 11.21 14.78 2.06
CA GLY A 51 10.18 13.74 2.10
C GLY A 51 9.88 13.13 3.47
N TRP A 52 10.48 13.60 4.56
CA TRP A 52 10.18 13.17 5.93
C TRP A 52 9.68 14.33 6.80
N ASN A 53 8.69 14.04 7.65
CA ASN A 53 8.23 14.93 8.70
C ASN A 53 8.75 14.43 10.04
N THR A 54 9.41 15.30 10.80
CA THR A 54 9.93 15.02 12.13
C THR A 54 9.12 15.79 13.15
N GLU A 55 8.40 15.08 14.02
CA GLU A 55 7.67 15.66 15.15
C GLU A 55 8.39 15.36 16.46
N GLY A 56 8.59 16.38 17.30
CA GLY A 56 9.15 16.22 18.64
C GLY A 56 8.10 15.74 19.63
N LEU A 57 8.20 14.49 20.10
CA LEU A 57 7.27 13.93 21.09
C LEU A 57 7.60 14.37 22.53
N VAL A 58 8.89 14.52 22.84
CA VAL A 58 9.35 14.96 24.16
C VAL A 58 10.42 16.03 23.96
N THR A 59 10.20 17.20 24.57
CA THR A 59 11.16 18.30 24.55
C THR A 59 11.87 18.43 25.89
N ASP A 60 13.18 18.69 25.86
CA ASP A 60 13.93 19.07 27.06
C ASP A 60 13.52 20.47 27.52
N SER A 61 13.84 20.83 28.76
CA SER A 61 13.78 22.16 29.37
C SER A 61 14.34 23.31 28.51
N ARG A 62 15.15 22.99 27.50
CA ARG A 62 15.74 23.92 26.51
C ARG A 62 15.00 23.96 25.17
N GLY A 63 13.84 23.32 25.05
CA GLY A 63 13.02 23.26 23.83
C GLY A 63 13.58 22.35 22.73
N ARG A 64 14.53 21.46 23.04
CA ARG A 64 15.10 20.51 22.06
C ARG A 64 14.33 19.19 22.07
N ASN A 65 14.04 18.63 20.91
CA ASN A 65 13.41 17.32 20.78
C ASN A 65 14.37 16.22 21.26
N VAL A 66 14.04 15.57 22.37
CA VAL A 66 14.77 14.43 22.95
C VAL A 66 14.30 13.12 22.30
N VAL A 67 13.00 13.00 22.05
CA VAL A 67 12.39 11.88 21.32
C VAL A 67 11.69 12.47 20.11
N ALA A 68 12.04 11.97 18.93
CA ALA A 68 11.48 12.37 17.66
C ALA A 68 10.68 11.20 17.06
N LEU A 69 9.53 11.53 16.49
CA LEU A 69 8.76 10.68 15.59
C LEU A 69 9.06 11.17 14.18
N THR A 70 9.58 10.28 13.33
CA THR A 70 9.71 10.55 11.90
C THR A 70 8.69 9.74 11.13
N SER A 71 7.90 10.40 10.29
CA SER A 71 7.01 9.75 9.35
C SER A 71 7.31 10.25 7.95
N LEU A 72 6.97 9.45 6.93
CA LEU A 72 7.04 9.92 5.55
C LEU A 72 6.07 11.11 5.42
N ARG A 73 6.54 12.20 4.81
CA ARG A 73 5.74 13.41 4.62
C ARG A 73 4.51 13.05 3.80
N GLY A 74 3.34 13.22 4.42
CA GLY A 74 2.06 13.19 3.74
C GLY A 74 2.01 14.33 2.71
N SER A 75 1.38 14.05 1.58
CA SER A 75 1.29 14.89 0.38
C SER A 75 0.62 16.28 0.55
N LEU A 76 0.24 16.68 1.77
CA LEU A 76 -0.47 17.94 1.98
C LEU A 76 0.40 19.21 1.84
N ASP A 77 1.72 19.12 1.72
CA ASP A 77 2.58 20.31 1.52
C ASP A 77 2.90 20.54 0.04
N HIS A 78 2.32 21.60 -0.51
CA HIS A 78 2.22 21.96 -1.94
C HIS A 78 3.53 22.29 -2.67
N THR A 79 4.70 21.92 -2.13
CA THR A 79 6.00 22.37 -2.62
C THR A 79 6.92 21.24 -3.11
N THR A 80 6.53 19.98 -2.92
CA THR A 80 7.24 18.82 -3.49
C THR A 80 6.24 17.89 -4.18
N SER A 81 6.56 17.49 -5.40
CA SER A 81 5.76 16.78 -6.43
C SER A 81 5.11 15.44 -6.04
N THR A 82 5.13 15.03 -4.79
CA THR A 82 4.29 13.94 -4.29
C THR A 82 2.87 14.45 -4.15
N THR A 83 2.10 14.37 -5.24
CA THR A 83 0.64 14.50 -5.25
C THR A 83 0.03 13.41 -4.37
N PRO A 84 -1.13 13.67 -3.72
CA PRO A 84 -1.76 12.64 -2.89
C PRO A 84 -2.10 11.55 -3.88
N MET A 85 -1.82 10.29 -3.53
CA MET A 85 -2.02 9.19 -4.45
C MET A 85 -3.45 9.30 -4.95
N ASN A 86 -3.62 9.74 -6.21
CA ASN A 86 -4.96 9.92 -6.71
C ASN A 86 -5.43 8.49 -6.91
N VAL A 87 -6.25 8.00 -5.99
CA VAL A 87 -6.85 6.67 -6.05
C VAL A 87 -7.55 6.50 -7.41
N GLU A 88 -8.02 7.60 -8.00
CA GLU A 88 -8.50 7.63 -9.38
C GLU A 88 -7.43 7.21 -10.38
N SER A 89 -6.19 7.67 -10.25
CA SER A 89 -5.10 7.27 -11.17
C SER A 89 -4.71 5.80 -11.05
N LEU A 90 -4.83 5.20 -9.85
CA LEU A 90 -4.51 3.78 -9.64
C LEU A 90 -5.67 2.85 -10.00
N LEU A 91 -6.91 3.27 -9.74
CA LEU A 91 -8.11 2.50 -10.06
C LEU A 91 -8.69 2.86 -11.44
N ALA A 92 -8.16 3.85 -12.16
CA ALA A 92 -8.71 4.24 -13.47
C ALA A 92 -8.71 3.07 -14.45
N ASP A 93 -7.70 2.22 -14.36
CA ASP A 93 -7.50 1.08 -15.24
C ASP A 93 -7.73 -0.25 -14.51
N ALA A 94 -8.29 -0.21 -13.30
CA ALA A 94 -8.44 -1.38 -12.44
C ALA A 94 -9.88 -1.56 -11.97
N LEU A 95 -10.38 -2.78 -12.08
CA LEU A 95 -11.68 -3.19 -11.54
C LEU A 95 -11.51 -3.89 -10.21
N VAL A 96 -12.29 -3.47 -9.22
CA VAL A 96 -12.41 -4.20 -7.95
C VAL A 96 -13.50 -5.26 -8.13
N ILE A 97 -13.10 -6.53 -8.04
CA ILE A 97 -13.97 -7.70 -8.11
C ILE A 97 -14.06 -8.32 -6.72
N GLU A 98 -15.27 -8.63 -6.28
CA GLU A 98 -15.50 -9.35 -5.03
C GLU A 98 -15.40 -10.87 -5.29
N ARG A 99 -14.40 -11.54 -4.71
CA ARG A 99 -14.27 -12.99 -4.71
C ARG A 99 -14.48 -13.50 -3.29
N ASP A 100 -15.52 -14.28 -3.06
CA ASP A 100 -15.87 -14.86 -1.75
C ASP A 100 -16.00 -13.83 -0.61
N GLY A 101 -16.54 -12.64 -0.89
CA GLY A 101 -16.67 -11.56 0.10
C GLY A 101 -15.38 -10.77 0.37
N ILE A 102 -14.31 -11.03 -0.39
CA ILE A 102 -13.03 -10.35 -0.28
C ILE A 102 -12.76 -9.58 -1.58
N PRO A 103 -12.52 -8.26 -1.51
CA PRO A 103 -12.18 -7.48 -2.69
C PRO A 103 -10.81 -7.90 -3.25
N PHE A 104 -10.71 -7.90 -4.58
CA PHE A 104 -9.52 -8.19 -5.36
C PHE A 104 -9.47 -7.26 -6.57
N VAL A 105 -8.29 -6.74 -6.91
CA VAL A 105 -8.13 -5.81 -8.04
C VAL A 105 -7.63 -6.55 -9.28
N GLU A 106 -8.32 -6.36 -10.40
CA GLU A 106 -7.92 -6.85 -11.72
C GLU A 106 -7.74 -5.67 -12.68
N HIS A 107 -6.57 -5.57 -13.31
CA HIS A 107 -6.26 -4.49 -14.25
C HIS A 107 -6.80 -4.81 -15.64
N GLN A 108 -7.45 -3.82 -16.27
CA GLN A 108 -7.86 -3.90 -17.65
C GLN A 108 -6.70 -3.54 -18.59
N ALA A 109 -6.68 -4.17 -19.76
CA ALA A 109 -5.77 -3.81 -20.83
C ALA A 109 -6.19 -2.45 -21.41
N VAL A 110 -5.44 -1.40 -21.09
CA VAL A 110 -5.66 -0.05 -21.62
C VAL A 110 -4.45 0.37 -22.45
N PRO A 111 -4.61 0.91 -23.68
CA PRO A 111 -3.48 1.36 -24.50
C PRO A 111 -2.60 2.37 -23.76
N PHE A 112 -1.28 2.24 -23.90
CA PHE A 112 -0.29 3.09 -23.23
C PHE A 112 -0.42 4.58 -23.61
N SER A 113 -0.99 4.89 -24.77
CA SER A 113 -1.35 6.26 -25.16
C SER A 113 -2.36 6.93 -24.21
N GLN A 114 -3.36 6.19 -23.73
CA GLN A 114 -4.40 6.75 -22.86
C GLN A 114 -3.84 7.04 -21.47
N THR A 115 -3.02 6.14 -20.95
CA THR A 115 -2.32 6.34 -19.67
C THR A 115 -1.34 7.51 -19.78
N LYS A 116 -0.54 7.59 -20.84
CA LYS A 116 0.35 8.74 -21.11
C LYS A 116 -0.39 10.09 -21.12
N ASN A 117 -1.52 10.18 -21.80
CA ASN A 117 -2.30 11.42 -21.89
C ASN A 117 -2.79 11.89 -20.52
N ARG A 118 -3.20 10.96 -19.64
CA ARG A 118 -3.56 11.29 -18.25
C ARG A 118 -2.35 11.81 -17.47
N PHE A 119 -1.18 11.18 -17.62
CA PHE A 119 0.03 11.59 -16.88
C PHE A 119 0.61 12.93 -17.32
N THR A 120 0.44 13.29 -18.60
CA THR A 120 0.83 14.61 -19.12
C THR A 120 0.03 15.72 -18.45
N GLN A 121 -1.25 15.47 -18.12
CA GLN A 121 -2.09 16.42 -17.38
C GLN A 121 -1.65 16.56 -15.91
N HIS A 122 -1.13 15.48 -15.33
CA HIS A 122 -0.72 15.43 -13.91
C HIS A 122 0.74 15.84 -13.62
N HIS A 123 1.49 16.36 -14.61
CA HIS A 123 2.88 16.83 -14.44
C HIS A 123 3.82 15.76 -13.85
N THR A 124 3.77 14.55 -14.43
CA THR A 124 4.57 13.39 -13.99
C THR A 124 6.04 13.51 -14.40
N ASN A 125 6.93 12.77 -13.73
CA ASN A 125 8.36 12.70 -14.06
C ASN A 125 8.60 12.40 -15.54
N GLN A 126 9.52 13.13 -16.16
CA GLN A 126 9.82 13.02 -17.60
C GLN A 126 10.29 11.61 -17.99
N THR A 127 11.03 10.93 -17.12
CA THR A 127 11.50 9.56 -17.33
C THR A 127 10.37 8.54 -17.40
N GLU A 128 9.33 8.70 -16.56
CA GLU A 128 8.14 7.85 -16.59
C GLU A 128 7.34 8.09 -17.89
N LEU A 129 7.22 9.34 -18.33
CA LEU A 129 6.58 9.68 -19.61
C LEU A 129 7.33 9.08 -20.81
N ASP A 130 8.67 9.11 -20.80
CA ASP A 130 9.49 8.50 -21.85
C ASP A 130 9.22 6.99 -21.93
N ILE A 131 9.09 6.30 -20.80
CA ILE A 131 8.80 4.85 -20.73
C ILE A 131 7.42 4.53 -21.31
N TYR A 132 6.37 5.26 -20.91
CA TYR A 132 5.02 5.07 -21.47
C TYR A 132 4.98 5.41 -22.97
N GLU A 133 5.75 6.39 -23.43
CA GLU A 133 5.86 6.71 -24.85
C GLU A 133 6.55 5.60 -25.64
N LEU A 134 7.63 5.02 -25.12
CA LEU A 134 8.28 3.88 -25.75
C LEU A 134 7.34 2.66 -25.77
N ALA A 135 6.65 2.38 -24.66
CA ALA A 135 5.68 1.29 -24.59
C ALA A 135 4.54 1.46 -25.60
N HIS A 136 4.03 2.69 -25.75
CA HIS A 136 3.05 3.03 -26.78
C HIS A 136 3.57 2.74 -28.20
N VAL A 137 4.80 3.15 -28.51
CA VAL A 137 5.40 2.93 -29.84
C VAL A 137 5.61 1.44 -30.14
N LEU A 138 5.95 0.63 -29.13
CA LEU A 138 6.27 -0.79 -29.30
C LEU A 138 5.04 -1.71 -29.29
N PHE A 139 4.08 -1.47 -28.39
CA PHE A 139 3.00 -2.41 -28.09
C PHE A 139 1.60 -1.96 -28.53
N ASP A 140 1.34 -0.65 -28.64
CA ASP A 140 0.00 -0.19 -29.06
C ASP A 140 -0.16 -0.32 -30.58
N ASP A 141 -1.36 -0.72 -31.01
CA ASP A 141 -1.78 -0.65 -32.41
C ASP A 141 -2.56 0.65 -32.63
N TYR A 142 -1.96 1.61 -33.33
CA TYR A 142 -2.57 2.92 -33.62
C TYR A 142 -2.35 3.36 -35.06
N GLU A 143 -3.19 4.27 -35.55
CA GLU A 143 -3.10 4.84 -36.90
C GLU A 143 -2.29 6.15 -36.89
N ASP A 144 -1.28 6.21 -37.77
CA ASP A 144 -0.31 7.29 -37.92
C ASP A 144 -0.10 7.71 -39.38
N GLU A 145 0.73 8.73 -39.57
CA GLU A 145 1.40 9.12 -40.82
C GLU A 145 1.98 7.91 -41.60
N PHE A 146 2.48 6.88 -40.90
CA PHE A 146 3.07 5.68 -41.50
C PHE A 146 2.05 4.60 -41.90
N SER A 147 0.82 4.66 -41.38
CA SER A 147 -0.25 3.71 -41.69
C SER A 147 -1.36 4.31 -42.56
N LEU A 148 -1.38 5.63 -42.72
CA LEU A 148 -2.32 6.38 -43.55
C LEU A 148 -2.17 5.98 -45.02
N GLY A 149 -3.23 5.40 -45.59
CA GLY A 149 -3.29 4.99 -46.99
C GLY A 149 -2.98 3.51 -47.28
N LEU A 150 -2.60 2.72 -46.28
CA LEU A 150 -2.36 1.27 -46.41
C LEU A 150 -3.64 0.47 -46.13
N SER A 151 -3.86 -0.60 -46.90
CA SER A 151 -4.93 -1.56 -46.58
C SER A 151 -4.60 -2.39 -45.34
N ARG A 152 -5.61 -2.94 -44.63
CA ARG A 152 -5.38 -3.78 -43.42
C ARG A 152 -4.43 -4.96 -43.66
N GLN A 153 -4.41 -5.52 -44.87
CA GLN A 153 -3.50 -6.61 -45.24
C GLN A 153 -2.06 -6.12 -45.37
N GLN A 154 -1.85 -4.98 -46.05
CA GLN A 154 -0.52 -4.37 -46.16
C GLN A 154 0.00 -3.86 -44.81
N GLN A 155 -0.90 -3.35 -43.96
CA GLN A 155 -0.54 -2.97 -42.59
C GLN A 155 0.00 -4.18 -41.82
N GLN A 156 -0.65 -5.35 -41.93
CA GLN A 156 -0.19 -6.60 -41.30
C GLN A 156 1.15 -7.12 -41.86
N GLU A 157 1.38 -6.94 -43.16
CA GLU A 157 2.63 -7.34 -43.81
C GLU A 157 3.81 -6.44 -43.42
N TYR A 158 3.57 -5.12 -43.35
CA TYR A 158 4.60 -4.13 -43.05
C TYR A 158 4.65 -3.66 -41.58
N VAL A 159 3.95 -4.33 -40.65
CA VAL A 159 3.93 -3.94 -39.21
C VAL A 159 5.34 -3.76 -38.66
N GLY A 160 6.26 -4.67 -39.00
CA GLY A 160 7.65 -4.61 -38.55
C GLY A 160 8.37 -3.33 -38.98
N ASN A 161 8.19 -2.93 -40.24
CA ASN A 161 8.80 -1.72 -40.80
C ASN A 161 8.13 -0.46 -40.23
N ILE A 162 6.79 -0.45 -40.16
CA ILE A 162 6.03 0.68 -39.59
C ILE A 162 6.46 0.92 -38.13
N ARG A 163 6.59 -0.14 -37.32
CA ARG A 163 7.06 -0.01 -35.93
C ARG A 163 8.52 0.44 -35.85
N LYS A 164 9.38 0.02 -36.78
CA LYS A 164 10.77 0.48 -36.86
C LYS A 164 10.86 1.97 -37.18
N ASP A 165 10.03 2.47 -38.10
CA ASP A 165 9.96 3.89 -38.46
C ASP A 165 9.43 4.73 -37.29
N ARG A 166 8.41 4.23 -36.58
CA ARG A 166 7.91 4.86 -35.35
C ARG A 166 8.97 4.93 -34.26
N LEU A 167 9.67 3.81 -34.01
CA LEU A 167 10.77 3.75 -33.04
C LEU A 167 11.88 4.72 -33.43
N THR A 168 12.20 4.82 -34.72
CA THR A 168 13.21 5.75 -35.25
C THR A 168 12.82 7.20 -34.99
N LYS A 169 11.57 7.57 -35.28
CA LYS A 169 11.03 8.91 -34.99
C LYS A 169 11.13 9.20 -33.48
N TYR A 170 10.68 8.27 -32.64
CA TYR A 170 10.75 8.43 -31.18
C TYR A 170 12.20 8.59 -30.68
N LEU A 171 13.11 7.68 -31.03
CA LEU A 171 14.51 7.73 -30.60
C LEU A 171 15.19 9.03 -31.06
N SER A 172 14.96 9.48 -32.30
CA SER A 172 15.51 10.75 -32.78
C SER A 172 15.05 11.95 -31.92
N THR A 173 13.76 11.97 -31.55
CA THR A 173 13.21 13.03 -30.68
C THR A 173 13.74 12.96 -29.24
N LEU A 174 13.91 11.75 -28.70
CA LEU A 174 14.43 11.53 -27.35
C LEU A 174 15.91 11.92 -27.26
N ILE A 175 16.72 11.53 -28.24
CA ILE A 175 18.15 11.89 -28.31
C ILE A 175 18.30 13.40 -28.49
N TRP A 176 17.48 14.03 -29.33
CA TRP A 176 17.51 15.49 -29.49
C TRP A 176 17.12 16.22 -28.21
N ARG A 177 16.15 15.68 -27.44
CA ARG A 177 15.74 16.25 -26.15
C ARG A 177 16.84 16.12 -25.09
N ARG A 178 17.55 14.99 -25.02
CA ARG A 178 18.58 14.73 -24.01
C ARG A 178 19.95 15.34 -24.36
N HIS A 179 20.34 15.31 -25.64
CA HIS A 179 21.68 15.66 -26.09
C HIS A 179 21.73 16.80 -27.11
N GLY A 180 20.60 17.44 -27.44
CA GLY A 180 20.54 18.50 -28.45
C GLY A 180 21.51 19.66 -28.19
N ASP A 181 21.70 20.05 -26.93
CA ASP A 181 22.66 21.10 -26.57
C ASP A 181 24.11 20.67 -26.80
N ARG A 182 24.44 19.40 -26.59
CA ARG A 182 25.76 18.83 -26.85
C ARG A 182 26.04 18.75 -28.36
N ILE A 183 25.03 18.35 -29.13
CA ILE A 183 25.12 18.31 -30.60
C ILE A 183 25.34 19.74 -31.14
N ARG A 184 24.61 20.75 -30.65
CA ARG A 184 24.84 22.15 -31.04
C ARG A 184 26.20 22.68 -30.59
N ALA A 185 26.66 22.30 -29.40
CA ALA A 185 27.98 22.71 -28.91
C ALA A 185 29.11 22.14 -29.79
N SER A 186 28.91 20.97 -30.39
CA SER A 186 29.88 20.32 -31.26
C SER A 186 30.15 21.06 -32.58
N GLU A 187 29.26 21.96 -33.02
CA GLU A 187 29.48 22.79 -34.22
C GLU A 187 30.72 23.70 -34.11
N LYS A 188 31.21 23.93 -32.89
CA LYS A 188 32.45 24.67 -32.61
C LYS A 188 33.70 23.78 -32.62
N SER A 189 33.51 22.46 -32.73
CA SER A 189 34.56 21.45 -32.78
C SER A 189 34.87 21.05 -34.24
N ASN A 190 35.58 19.94 -34.42
CA ASN A 190 35.92 19.38 -35.73
C ASN A 190 34.65 18.89 -36.46
N ALA A 191 34.45 19.23 -37.74
CA ALA A 191 33.24 18.81 -38.46
C ALA A 191 33.02 17.29 -38.57
N PRO A 192 34.02 16.39 -38.64
CA PRO A 192 33.73 14.95 -38.63
C PRO A 192 33.13 14.50 -37.29
N THR A 193 33.52 15.12 -36.17
CA THR A 193 32.89 14.87 -34.86
C THR A 193 31.45 15.36 -34.85
N THR A 194 31.21 16.57 -35.38
CA THR A 194 29.87 17.16 -35.51
C THR A 194 28.97 16.30 -36.38
N ALA A 195 29.50 15.76 -37.48
CA ALA A 195 28.78 14.87 -38.39
C ALA A 195 28.37 13.57 -37.69
N ILE A 196 29.25 12.94 -36.92
CA ILE A 196 28.92 11.74 -36.13
C ILE A 196 27.81 12.03 -35.12
N LEU A 197 27.91 13.15 -34.39
CA LEU A 197 26.89 13.53 -33.43
C LEU A 197 25.54 13.82 -34.09
N TYR A 198 25.51 14.43 -35.28
CA TYR A 198 24.28 14.60 -36.05
C TYR A 198 23.71 13.27 -36.56
N LEU A 199 24.57 12.31 -36.92
CA LEU A 199 24.14 10.96 -37.28
C LEU A 199 23.52 10.20 -36.09
N THR A 200 23.99 10.41 -34.86
CA THR A 200 23.37 9.82 -33.65
C THR A 200 21.95 10.33 -33.38
N ALA A 201 21.51 11.42 -34.01
CA ALA A 201 20.16 11.95 -33.94
C ALA A 201 19.34 11.71 -35.24
N ASN A 202 19.82 10.85 -36.14
CA ASN A 202 19.27 10.59 -37.47
C ASN A 202 19.09 11.85 -38.34
N ASN A 203 19.97 12.86 -38.16
CA ASN A 203 19.94 14.07 -38.96
C ASN A 203 21.04 14.06 -40.02
N ILE A 204 20.84 13.23 -41.05
CA ILE A 204 21.80 13.04 -42.15
C ILE A 204 22.06 14.37 -42.88
N ARG A 205 21.03 15.21 -43.02
CA ARG A 205 21.15 16.50 -43.72
C ARG A 205 22.13 17.43 -43.00
N ALA A 206 21.95 17.62 -41.69
CA ALA A 206 22.85 18.45 -40.91
C ALA A 206 24.28 17.86 -40.86
N ALA A 207 24.41 16.53 -40.83
CA ALA A 207 25.72 15.88 -40.92
C ALA A 207 26.41 16.18 -42.27
N CYS A 208 25.68 16.10 -43.38
CA CYS A 208 26.18 16.48 -44.71
C CYS A 208 26.57 17.96 -44.77
N ASP A 209 25.75 18.86 -44.21
CA ASP A 209 26.03 20.30 -44.19
C ASP A 209 27.32 20.60 -43.39
N ALA A 210 27.53 19.93 -42.25
CA ALA A 210 28.76 20.05 -41.47
C ALA A 210 30.00 19.64 -42.28
N LEU A 211 29.95 18.51 -42.99
CA LEU A 211 31.06 18.03 -43.83
C LEU A 211 31.27 18.91 -45.07
N MET A 212 30.20 19.45 -45.66
CA MET A 212 30.30 20.37 -46.79
C MET A 212 31.00 21.67 -46.41
N ASN A 213 30.81 22.16 -45.19
CA ASN A 213 31.47 23.36 -44.69
C ASN A 213 33.01 23.20 -44.60
N GLU A 214 33.49 22.00 -44.29
CA GLU A 214 34.92 21.66 -44.29
C GLU A 214 35.46 21.24 -45.68
N LYS A 215 34.59 21.15 -46.69
CA LYS A 215 34.90 20.77 -48.09
C LYS A 215 35.24 19.29 -48.29
N ASP A 216 34.80 18.41 -47.39
CA ASP A 216 34.97 16.96 -47.52
C ASP A 216 33.89 16.31 -48.40
N PHE A 217 33.90 16.66 -49.69
CA PHE A 217 32.85 16.28 -50.64
C PHE A 217 32.65 14.77 -50.80
N HIS A 218 33.73 13.99 -50.76
CA HIS A 218 33.66 12.53 -50.90
C HIS A 218 32.94 11.89 -49.70
N LEU A 219 33.25 12.38 -48.51
CA LEU A 219 32.67 11.88 -47.28
C LEU A 219 31.21 12.31 -47.18
N THR A 220 30.89 13.55 -47.55
CA THR A 220 29.50 14.00 -47.71
C THR A 220 28.70 13.10 -48.63
N LEU A 221 29.27 12.70 -49.78
CA LEU A 221 28.58 11.83 -50.73
C LEU A 221 28.25 10.46 -50.11
N LEU A 222 29.21 9.87 -49.41
CA LEU A 222 29.01 8.57 -48.74
C LEU A 222 27.99 8.68 -47.60
N VAL A 223 28.08 9.71 -46.77
CA VAL A 223 27.14 9.95 -45.67
C VAL A 223 25.73 10.20 -46.19
N SER A 224 25.58 10.91 -47.30
CA SER A 224 24.26 11.17 -47.90
C SER A 224 23.53 9.91 -48.32
N GLN A 225 24.28 8.84 -48.61
CA GLN A 225 23.72 7.57 -49.06
C GLN A 225 23.39 6.63 -47.91
N ILE A 226 23.82 6.93 -46.67
CA ILE A 226 23.84 6.02 -45.53
C ILE A 226 22.50 5.32 -45.25
N ASP A 227 21.37 5.98 -45.51
CA ASP A 227 20.03 5.42 -45.31
C ASP A 227 19.64 4.40 -46.40
N SER A 228 20.14 4.61 -47.62
CA SER A 228 19.83 3.81 -48.82
C SER A 228 20.88 2.75 -49.19
N VAL A 229 21.95 2.60 -48.39
CA VAL A 229 23.08 1.72 -48.72
C VAL A 229 22.68 0.25 -48.63
N ASP A 230 22.78 -0.46 -49.76
CA ASP A 230 22.67 -1.92 -49.83
C ASP A 230 23.80 -2.62 -49.07
N ASN A 231 23.54 -3.82 -48.55
CA ASN A 231 24.52 -4.64 -47.83
C ASN A 231 25.81 -4.89 -48.65
N THR A 232 25.73 -4.84 -49.98
CA THR A 232 26.90 -4.97 -50.87
C THR A 232 27.86 -3.80 -50.71
N VAL A 233 27.35 -2.58 -50.70
CA VAL A 233 28.17 -1.37 -50.56
C VAL A 233 28.74 -1.27 -49.14
N GLN A 234 27.99 -1.66 -48.12
CA GLN A 234 28.53 -1.77 -46.76
C GLN A 234 29.70 -2.76 -46.69
N ARG A 235 29.59 -3.90 -47.39
CA ARG A 235 30.67 -4.88 -47.47
C ARG A 235 31.88 -4.33 -48.23
N ASP A 236 31.68 -3.66 -49.35
CA ASP A 236 32.77 -3.07 -50.14
C ASP A 236 33.55 -2.02 -49.32
N ILE A 237 32.85 -1.21 -48.52
CA ILE A 237 33.49 -0.25 -47.59
C ILE A 237 34.22 -0.98 -46.45
N GLY A 238 33.64 -2.06 -45.93
CA GLY A 238 34.31 -2.93 -44.96
C GLY A 238 35.60 -3.57 -45.51
N ASP A 239 35.57 -4.05 -46.75
CA ASP A 239 36.72 -4.60 -47.46
C ASP A 239 37.78 -3.51 -47.71
N GLN A 240 37.35 -2.28 -48.02
CA GLN A 240 38.23 -1.13 -48.16
C GLN A 240 38.92 -0.75 -46.83
N LEU A 241 38.20 -0.80 -45.71
CA LEU A 241 38.74 -0.60 -44.37
C LEU A 241 39.75 -1.71 -43.99
N ALA A 242 39.50 -2.96 -44.38
CA ALA A 242 40.46 -4.05 -44.21
C ALA A 242 41.73 -3.83 -45.06
N ALA A 243 41.57 -3.41 -46.32
CA ALA A 243 42.70 -3.09 -47.18
C ALA A 243 43.54 -1.92 -46.62
N TRP A 244 42.90 -0.87 -46.08
CA TRP A 244 43.61 0.23 -45.42
C TRP A 244 44.33 -0.21 -44.15
N ARG A 245 43.77 -1.16 -43.37
CA ARG A 245 44.45 -1.79 -42.21
C ARG A 245 45.71 -2.54 -42.64
N ASP A 246 45.63 -3.30 -43.72
CA ASP A 246 46.76 -4.09 -44.22
C ASP A 246 47.88 -3.20 -44.75
N GLN A 247 47.52 -2.14 -45.49
CA GLN A 247 48.45 -1.18 -46.10
C GLN A 247 49.04 -0.17 -45.10
N GLY A 248 48.49 -0.07 -43.88
CA GLY A 248 48.95 0.88 -42.86
C GLY A 248 48.45 2.31 -43.06
N VAL A 249 47.52 2.56 -44.00
CA VAL A 249 46.99 3.89 -44.30
C VAL A 249 46.16 4.47 -43.14
N ILE A 250 45.66 3.62 -42.26
CA ILE A 250 44.79 4.02 -41.14
C ILE A 250 45.51 4.88 -40.09
N SER A 251 46.84 4.79 -39.97
CA SER A 251 47.59 5.66 -39.05
C SER A 251 47.64 7.12 -39.51
N GLU A 252 47.45 7.36 -40.81
CA GLU A 252 47.41 8.71 -41.41
C GLU A 252 46.01 9.33 -41.39
N MET A 253 44.98 8.54 -41.11
CA MET A 253 43.60 9.02 -41.06
C MET A 253 43.26 9.57 -39.70
N SER A 254 42.49 10.67 -39.69
CA SER A 254 41.90 11.14 -38.45
C SER A 254 40.97 10.07 -37.88
N GLU A 255 40.96 10.09 -36.58
CA GLU A 255 40.44 9.05 -35.74
C GLU A 255 38.88 9.13 -35.81
N GLU A 256 38.31 10.29 -36.16
CA GLU A 256 36.89 10.56 -36.43
C GLU A 256 36.45 10.14 -37.83
N ILE A 257 37.28 10.42 -38.85
CA ILE A 257 36.99 10.01 -40.24
C ILE A 257 36.91 8.48 -40.31
N ARG A 258 37.81 7.79 -39.60
CA ARG A 258 37.77 6.33 -39.47
C ARG A 258 36.47 5.82 -38.86
N ALA A 259 36.00 6.46 -37.78
CA ALA A 259 34.71 6.11 -37.18
C ALA A 259 33.55 6.29 -38.17
N LEU A 260 33.58 7.34 -39.00
CA LEU A 260 32.53 7.58 -39.98
C LEU A 260 32.49 6.50 -41.08
N TYR A 261 33.65 6.07 -41.59
CA TYR A 261 33.70 4.95 -42.53
C TYR A 261 33.24 3.63 -41.90
N GLU A 262 33.58 3.37 -40.64
CA GLU A 262 33.12 2.19 -39.90
C GLU A 262 31.59 2.21 -39.72
N ILE A 263 31.00 3.36 -39.37
CA ILE A 263 29.53 3.53 -39.27
C ILE A 263 28.87 3.29 -40.63
N ILE A 264 29.43 3.78 -41.74
CA ILE A 264 28.89 3.55 -43.08
C ILE A 264 28.99 2.07 -43.48
N ALA A 265 30.08 1.38 -43.09
CA ALA A 265 30.24 -0.07 -43.23
C ALA A 265 29.30 -0.89 -42.33
N GLY A 266 28.58 -0.22 -41.44
CA GLY A 266 27.64 -0.82 -40.48
C GLY A 266 28.29 -1.44 -39.26
N ASN A 267 29.56 -1.11 -38.98
CA ASN A 267 30.22 -1.42 -37.74
C ASN A 267 30.09 -0.24 -36.75
N THR A 268 29.27 -0.41 -35.72
CA THR A 268 28.96 0.64 -34.75
C THR A 268 29.72 0.52 -33.43
N GLY A 269 30.47 -0.56 -33.22
CA GLY A 269 31.11 -0.86 -31.94
C GLY A 269 32.57 -0.46 -31.91
N VAL A 270 33.46 -1.41 -32.23
CA VAL A 270 34.91 -1.21 -32.15
C VAL A 270 35.50 -0.82 -33.50
N CYS A 271 36.20 0.31 -33.53
CA CYS A 271 37.08 0.66 -34.64
C CYS A 271 38.45 0.01 -34.41
N GLU A 272 38.72 -1.10 -35.08
CA GLU A 272 39.99 -1.83 -34.96
C GLU A 272 41.17 -1.06 -35.56
N GLY A 273 42.19 -0.82 -34.73
CA GLY A 273 43.48 -0.28 -35.12
C GLY A 273 44.54 -1.37 -35.27
N LYS A 274 45.80 -0.95 -35.37
CA LYS A 274 46.97 -1.84 -35.51
C LYS A 274 47.98 -1.49 -34.42
N GLN A 275 48.11 -2.36 -33.41
CA GLN A 275 48.91 -2.08 -32.21
C GLN A 275 50.30 -2.75 -32.20
N ASP A 276 50.53 -3.77 -33.03
CA ASP A 276 51.76 -4.59 -33.05
C ASP A 276 52.62 -4.36 -34.31
N VAL A 277 52.80 -3.08 -34.68
CA VAL A 277 53.50 -2.65 -35.91
C VAL A 277 54.35 -1.42 -35.57
N PRO A 278 55.46 -1.14 -36.32
CA PRO A 278 56.24 0.09 -36.18
C PRO A 278 55.38 1.34 -35.98
N VAL A 279 55.90 2.29 -35.17
CA VAL A 279 55.20 3.49 -34.68
C VAL A 279 54.49 4.27 -35.79
N GLU A 280 55.04 4.24 -36.99
CA GLU A 280 54.54 4.89 -38.22
C GLU A 280 53.19 4.33 -38.69
N ASN A 281 52.93 3.05 -38.45
CA ASN A 281 51.71 2.33 -38.85
C ASN A 281 50.81 2.02 -37.65
N ARG A 282 51.11 2.59 -36.47
CA ARG A 282 50.35 2.33 -35.25
C ARG A 282 49.07 3.14 -35.28
N ALA A 283 47.92 2.46 -35.25
CA ALA A 283 46.61 3.08 -35.13
C ALA A 283 45.94 2.65 -33.83
N SER A 284 45.30 3.57 -33.13
CA SER A 284 44.55 3.30 -31.90
C SER A 284 43.33 2.42 -32.21
N THR A 285 43.08 1.42 -31.36
CA THR A 285 41.80 0.72 -31.34
C THR A 285 40.96 1.39 -30.28
N PHE A 286 39.77 1.89 -30.64
CA PHE A 286 38.87 2.57 -29.72
C PHE A 286 37.42 2.14 -30.04
N SER A 287 36.54 2.16 -29.04
CA SER A 287 35.10 1.99 -29.25
C SER A 287 34.47 3.35 -29.58
N ILE A 288 33.58 3.38 -30.57
CA ILE A 288 32.93 4.61 -31.02
C ILE A 288 32.16 5.25 -29.83
N SER A 289 31.56 4.43 -28.98
CA SER A 289 30.86 4.89 -27.78
C SER A 289 31.75 5.59 -26.76
N GLU A 290 32.95 5.08 -26.47
CA GLU A 290 33.85 5.67 -25.46
C GLU A 290 34.48 6.95 -25.98
N LYS A 291 34.89 6.98 -27.24
CA LYS A 291 35.58 8.13 -27.79
C LYS A 291 34.68 9.37 -27.91
N PHE A 292 33.40 9.17 -28.23
CA PHE A 292 32.45 10.27 -28.40
C PHE A 292 31.52 10.46 -27.18
N ASP A 293 31.83 9.80 -26.06
CA ASP A 293 31.02 9.80 -24.82
C ASP A 293 29.53 9.59 -25.11
N LEU A 294 29.20 8.56 -25.91
CA LEU A 294 27.83 8.28 -26.33
C LEU A 294 27.05 7.57 -25.23
N ASP A 295 25.80 7.99 -25.02
CA ASP A 295 24.86 7.25 -24.20
C ASP A 295 24.50 5.90 -24.87
N TRP A 296 24.12 4.91 -24.06
CA TRP A 296 23.69 3.60 -24.59
C TRP A 296 22.52 3.73 -25.58
N ILE A 297 21.65 4.73 -25.41
CA ILE A 297 20.54 5.02 -26.33
C ILE A 297 21.07 5.50 -27.68
N GLN A 298 22.11 6.35 -27.69
CA GLN A 298 22.74 6.81 -28.93
C GLN A 298 23.46 5.66 -29.64
N ALA A 299 24.19 4.83 -28.90
CA ALA A 299 24.86 3.64 -29.44
C ALA A 299 23.84 2.63 -30.01
N PHE A 300 22.76 2.36 -29.29
CA PHE A 300 21.67 1.52 -29.76
C PHE A 300 21.00 2.10 -31.03
N ALA A 301 20.73 3.40 -31.05
CA ALA A 301 20.14 4.06 -32.22
C ALA A 301 21.04 3.96 -33.46
N LEU A 302 22.37 4.12 -33.30
CA LEU A 302 23.33 3.89 -34.39
C LEU A 302 23.25 2.45 -34.91
N SER A 303 23.17 1.45 -34.01
CA SER A 303 23.03 0.06 -34.40
C SER A 303 21.73 -0.22 -35.16
N LEU A 304 20.63 0.45 -34.78
CA LEU A 304 19.31 0.31 -35.41
C LEU A 304 19.25 0.91 -36.81
N TRP A 305 19.86 2.07 -37.02
CA TRP A 305 19.82 2.81 -38.29
C TRP A 305 20.90 2.38 -39.26
N TYR A 306 22.12 2.17 -38.77
CA TYR A 306 23.30 2.00 -39.62
C TYR A 306 23.95 0.62 -39.54
N GLY A 307 23.53 -0.25 -38.62
CA GLY A 307 24.09 -1.60 -38.45
C GLY A 307 24.01 -2.49 -39.71
N ARG A 308 24.75 -3.61 -39.71
CA ARG A 308 24.87 -4.54 -40.87
C ARG A 308 23.56 -5.20 -41.30
N GLN A 309 22.53 -5.15 -40.45
CA GLN A 309 21.23 -5.80 -40.68
C GLN A 309 20.07 -4.78 -40.72
N LYS A 310 20.19 -3.73 -41.54
CA LYS A 310 19.14 -2.71 -41.71
C LYS A 310 17.76 -3.27 -42.09
N GLY A 311 17.73 -4.40 -42.81
CA GLY A 311 16.50 -5.05 -43.28
C GLY A 311 15.84 -6.00 -42.27
N HIS A 312 16.47 -6.25 -41.12
CA HIS A 312 15.95 -7.15 -40.10
C HIS A 312 15.04 -6.42 -39.10
N GLY A 313 14.19 -7.19 -38.42
CA GLY A 313 13.26 -6.66 -37.43
C GLY A 313 13.99 -6.07 -36.22
N ILE A 314 13.31 -5.23 -35.45
CA ILE A 314 13.85 -4.59 -34.23
C ILE A 314 14.45 -5.63 -33.26
N GLN A 315 13.91 -6.86 -33.27
CA GLN A 315 14.34 -7.95 -32.38
C GLN A 315 15.80 -8.37 -32.62
N ASP A 316 16.20 -8.43 -33.89
CA ASP A 316 17.54 -8.86 -34.28
C ASP A 316 18.58 -7.82 -33.87
N THR A 317 18.26 -6.52 -34.01
CA THR A 317 19.09 -5.41 -33.53
C THR A 317 19.26 -5.44 -32.00
N VAL A 318 18.18 -5.71 -31.26
CA VAL A 318 18.25 -5.82 -29.78
C VAL A 318 19.17 -6.99 -29.37
N LYS A 319 19.09 -8.11 -30.09
CA LYS A 319 19.99 -9.26 -29.84
C LYS A 319 21.44 -8.92 -30.17
N GLU A 320 21.70 -8.34 -31.34
CA GLU A 320 23.05 -7.93 -31.75
C GLU A 320 23.67 -6.96 -30.73
N PHE A 321 22.90 -5.98 -30.27
CA PHE A 321 23.37 -5.04 -29.26
C PHE A 321 23.65 -5.73 -27.91
N GLN A 322 22.78 -6.64 -27.46
CA GLN A 322 23.01 -7.43 -26.25
C GLN A 322 24.28 -8.29 -26.37
N ASP A 323 24.51 -8.92 -27.53
CA ASP A 323 25.70 -9.73 -27.81
C ASP A 323 26.96 -8.86 -27.76
N LYS A 324 26.92 -7.65 -28.37
CA LYS A 324 28.04 -6.68 -28.34
C LYS A 324 28.36 -6.15 -26.94
N VAL A 325 27.34 -5.88 -26.12
CA VAL A 325 27.53 -5.47 -24.71
C VAL A 325 28.14 -6.63 -23.92
N THR A 326 27.73 -7.87 -24.19
CA THR A 326 28.26 -9.06 -23.51
C THR A 326 29.70 -9.37 -23.91
N SER A 327 30.05 -9.16 -25.19
CA SER A 327 31.41 -9.35 -25.71
C SER A 327 32.38 -8.21 -25.37
N GLN A 328 31.92 -7.15 -24.69
CA GLN A 328 32.67 -5.91 -24.39
C GLN A 328 33.12 -5.14 -25.65
N GLU A 329 32.44 -5.34 -26.79
CA GLU A 329 32.68 -4.56 -28.01
C GLU A 329 32.01 -3.17 -27.95
N GLU A 330 31.02 -3.00 -27.09
CA GLU A 330 30.34 -1.72 -26.83
C GLU A 330 30.62 -1.26 -25.40
N SER A 331 31.21 -0.08 -25.24
CA SER A 331 31.50 0.49 -23.92
C SER A 331 30.27 1.14 -23.27
N ALA A 332 29.28 1.56 -24.07
CA ALA A 332 28.03 2.14 -23.59
C ALA A 332 27.03 1.05 -23.18
N SER A 333 27.02 0.71 -21.89
CA SER A 333 26.14 -0.33 -21.35
C SER A 333 24.81 0.25 -20.84
N PRO A 334 23.67 -0.42 -21.08
CA PRO A 334 22.37 -0.09 -20.46
C PRO A 334 22.26 -0.55 -18.99
N LEU A 335 23.38 -0.96 -18.38
CA LEU A 335 23.47 -1.38 -16.99
C LEU A 335 23.98 -0.23 -16.10
N ASP A 336 23.28 0.00 -14.99
CA ASP A 336 23.72 0.93 -13.95
C ASP A 336 24.93 0.36 -13.17
N GLU A 337 25.60 1.18 -12.34
CA GLU A 337 26.73 0.80 -11.48
C GLU A 337 26.44 -0.42 -10.58
N ARG A 338 25.16 -0.67 -10.32
CA ARG A 338 24.64 -1.78 -9.49
C ARG A 338 24.32 -3.05 -10.28
N GLY A 339 24.54 -3.04 -11.60
CA GLY A 339 24.20 -4.13 -12.51
C GLY A 339 22.70 -4.26 -12.81
N ASN A 340 21.90 -3.22 -12.54
CA ASN A 340 20.48 -3.23 -12.88
C ASN A 340 20.26 -2.64 -14.29
N GLU A 341 19.28 -3.16 -15.03
CA GLU A 341 18.98 -2.74 -16.40
C GLU A 341 18.13 -1.45 -16.45
N ASP A 342 18.41 -0.58 -17.42
CA ASP A 342 17.58 0.58 -17.73
C ASP A 342 16.15 0.12 -18.13
N PRO A 343 15.08 0.74 -17.61
CA PRO A 343 13.70 0.37 -17.93
C PRO A 343 13.36 0.43 -19.43
N LEU A 344 13.97 1.37 -20.17
CA LEU A 344 13.76 1.47 -21.62
C LEU A 344 14.37 0.25 -22.34
N TRP A 345 15.50 -0.24 -21.85
CA TRP A 345 16.15 -1.45 -22.36
C TRP A 345 15.31 -2.71 -22.05
N VAL A 346 14.74 -2.79 -20.86
CA VAL A 346 13.84 -3.87 -20.45
C VAL A 346 12.61 -3.95 -21.37
N LEU A 347 12.03 -2.81 -21.77
CA LEU A 347 10.92 -2.79 -22.73
C LEU A 347 11.33 -3.30 -24.12
N LEU A 348 12.51 -2.92 -24.61
CA LEU A 348 13.05 -3.40 -25.88
C LEU A 348 13.30 -4.92 -25.86
N LYS A 349 13.87 -5.45 -24.77
CA LYS A 349 14.02 -6.89 -24.54
C LYS A 349 12.69 -7.64 -24.47
N LEU A 350 11.71 -7.07 -23.77
CA LEU A 350 10.38 -7.64 -23.67
C LEU A 350 9.71 -7.70 -25.06
N PHE A 351 9.87 -6.66 -25.89
CA PHE A 351 9.39 -6.67 -27.27
C PHE A 351 10.08 -7.76 -28.11
N ALA A 352 11.42 -7.85 -28.01
CA ALA A 352 12.21 -8.82 -28.76
C ALA A 352 11.83 -10.27 -28.42
N THR A 353 11.53 -10.55 -27.15
CA THR A 353 11.19 -11.91 -26.67
C THR A 353 9.76 -12.36 -26.99
N GLN A 354 8.86 -11.44 -27.36
CA GLN A 354 7.44 -11.73 -27.60
C GLN A 354 7.08 -12.03 -29.05
N THR A 355 7.89 -11.54 -29.99
CA THR A 355 7.53 -11.67 -31.40
C THR A 355 7.70 -13.13 -31.84
N LYS A 356 6.77 -13.67 -32.63
CA LYS A 356 6.76 -15.08 -33.07
C LYS A 356 7.92 -15.36 -34.03
N GLY A 357 9.08 -15.63 -33.45
CA GLY A 357 10.34 -15.94 -34.10
C GLY A 357 11.35 -15.96 -32.96
N HIS A 358 11.53 -17.12 -32.33
CA HIS A 358 12.35 -17.23 -31.13
C HIS A 358 13.81 -16.91 -31.51
N VAL A 359 14.22 -15.67 -31.31
CA VAL A 359 15.61 -15.28 -31.40
C VAL A 359 16.30 -15.88 -30.17
N GLY A 360 16.79 -17.11 -30.31
CA GLY A 360 17.47 -17.82 -29.23
C GLY A 360 18.64 -17.00 -28.70
N GLY A 361 18.75 -16.88 -27.37
CA GLY A 361 19.85 -16.18 -26.68
C GLY A 361 19.43 -15.04 -25.75
N LEU A 362 18.22 -14.49 -25.86
CA LEU A 362 17.73 -13.42 -24.98
C LEU A 362 17.04 -13.98 -23.73
N GLU A 363 17.53 -13.62 -22.54
CA GLU A 363 16.84 -13.90 -21.28
C GLU A 363 15.53 -13.11 -21.19
N LYS A 364 14.45 -13.79 -20.80
CA LYS A 364 13.15 -13.13 -20.61
C LYS A 364 13.20 -12.30 -19.33
N PRO A 365 12.96 -10.97 -19.39
CA PRO A 365 12.94 -10.15 -18.18
C PRO A 365 11.84 -10.63 -17.24
N THR A 366 12.17 -10.75 -15.95
CA THR A 366 11.25 -11.17 -14.90
C THR A 366 10.75 -9.95 -14.14
N PHE A 367 9.43 -9.76 -14.10
CA PHE A 367 8.80 -8.61 -13.43
C PHE A 367 8.36 -8.98 -12.00
N PRO A 368 8.41 -8.05 -11.03
CA PRO A 368 8.80 -6.64 -11.15
C PRO A 368 10.31 -6.37 -11.05
N GLN A 369 11.17 -7.38 -10.88
CA GLN A 369 12.62 -7.22 -10.67
C GLN A 369 13.30 -6.40 -11.77
N ALA A 370 12.87 -6.56 -13.01
CA ALA A 370 13.41 -5.83 -14.16
C ALA A 370 13.21 -4.31 -14.06
N LEU A 371 12.27 -3.83 -13.24
CA LEU A 371 11.98 -2.41 -13.03
C LEU A 371 12.61 -1.84 -11.74
N SER A 372 13.54 -2.57 -11.11
CA SER A 372 14.17 -2.16 -9.84
C SER A 372 14.93 -0.83 -9.94
N THR A 373 15.41 -0.44 -11.12
CA THR A 373 16.06 0.85 -11.38
C THR A 373 15.15 2.06 -11.16
N LEU A 374 13.84 1.88 -11.32
CA LEU A 374 12.84 2.92 -11.05
C LEU A 374 12.46 3.00 -9.58
N ALA A 375 12.90 2.06 -8.75
CA ALA A 375 12.65 2.10 -7.31
C ALA A 375 13.52 3.21 -6.69
N ALA A 376 12.93 4.39 -6.56
CA ALA A 376 13.50 5.45 -5.74
C ALA A 376 13.27 5.12 -4.25
N ARG A 377 14.13 5.66 -3.38
CA ARG A 377 13.98 5.50 -1.93
C ARG A 377 12.58 5.98 -1.51
N TRP A 378 11.79 5.09 -0.93
CA TRP A 378 10.43 5.36 -0.45
C TRP A 378 9.43 5.77 -1.55
N ASN A 379 9.68 5.39 -2.80
CA ASN A 379 8.72 5.59 -3.90
C ASN A 379 8.64 4.34 -4.79
N SER A 380 7.84 3.38 -4.35
CA SER A 380 7.51 2.15 -5.09
C SER A 380 6.33 2.32 -6.06
N GLN A 381 5.66 3.47 -6.06
CA GLN A 381 4.44 3.71 -6.83
C GLN A 381 4.66 3.62 -8.35
N VAL A 382 5.76 4.19 -8.85
CA VAL A 382 6.07 4.19 -10.29
C VAL A 382 6.27 2.76 -10.78
N VAL A 383 7.05 1.97 -10.03
CA VAL A 383 7.31 0.55 -10.34
C VAL A 383 6.01 -0.24 -10.31
N PHE A 384 5.19 -0.05 -9.28
CA PHE A 384 3.90 -0.72 -9.11
C PHE A 384 2.94 -0.47 -10.28
N ARG A 385 2.78 0.80 -10.67
CA ARG A 385 1.90 1.16 -11.79
C ARG A 385 2.39 0.59 -13.11
N LEU A 386 3.66 0.80 -13.41
CA LEU A 386 4.25 0.34 -14.67
C LEU A 386 4.20 -1.19 -14.79
N TYR A 387 4.48 -1.89 -13.68
CA TYR A 387 4.34 -3.34 -13.61
C TYR A 387 2.93 -3.80 -13.98
N HIS A 388 1.89 -3.25 -13.32
CA HIS A 388 0.52 -3.64 -13.58
C HIS A 388 0.03 -3.24 -14.98
N ALA A 389 0.46 -2.08 -15.50
CA ALA A 389 0.15 -1.65 -16.86
C ALA A 389 0.77 -2.56 -17.92
N ILE A 390 2.02 -3.00 -17.74
CA ILE A 390 2.68 -3.94 -18.65
C ILE A 390 1.99 -5.30 -18.58
N VAL A 391 1.75 -5.85 -17.38
CA VAL A 391 1.14 -7.18 -17.23
C VAL A 391 -0.28 -7.24 -17.80
N SER A 392 -1.06 -6.15 -17.72
CA SER A 392 -2.43 -6.15 -18.24
C SER A 392 -2.50 -6.02 -19.77
N THR A 393 -1.60 -5.23 -20.37
CA THR A 393 -1.62 -4.94 -21.81
C THR A 393 -0.86 -5.96 -22.64
N VAL A 394 0.20 -6.53 -22.07
CA VAL A 394 1.15 -7.35 -22.78
C VAL A 394 0.92 -8.84 -22.47
N PRO A 395 0.64 -9.69 -23.47
CA PRO A 395 0.44 -11.11 -23.25
C PRO A 395 1.76 -11.85 -22.98
N SER A 396 1.75 -12.82 -22.06
CA SER A 396 2.87 -13.76 -21.79
C SER A 396 4.12 -13.15 -21.13
N VAL A 397 3.93 -12.22 -20.19
CA VAL A 397 5.03 -11.69 -19.35
C VAL A 397 5.40 -12.69 -18.25
N ASN A 398 6.71 -12.82 -17.95
CA ASN A 398 7.18 -13.63 -16.82
C ASN A 398 7.07 -12.83 -15.52
N VAL A 399 6.26 -13.31 -14.58
CA VAL A 399 5.96 -12.64 -13.31
C VAL A 399 6.45 -13.49 -12.15
N ASP A 400 7.19 -12.88 -11.24
CA ASP A 400 7.54 -13.45 -9.94
C ASP A 400 6.52 -12.96 -8.90
N ASP A 401 5.55 -13.82 -8.57
CA ASP A 401 4.44 -13.49 -7.67
C ASP A 401 4.91 -13.04 -6.29
N ASN A 402 6.00 -13.63 -5.76
CA ASN A 402 6.51 -13.28 -4.43
C ASN A 402 7.04 -11.84 -4.39
N LYS A 403 7.74 -11.43 -5.45
CA LYS A 403 8.28 -10.06 -5.56
C LYS A 403 7.19 -9.05 -5.89
N ALA A 404 6.17 -9.45 -6.62
CA ALA A 404 4.98 -8.62 -6.84
C ALA A 404 4.25 -8.35 -5.52
N GLU A 405 4.11 -9.37 -4.66
CA GLU A 405 3.55 -9.24 -3.31
C GLU A 405 4.43 -8.37 -2.40
N GLU A 406 5.75 -8.56 -2.41
CA GLU A 406 6.69 -7.72 -1.66
C GLU A 406 6.55 -6.23 -2.05
N LEU A 407 6.43 -5.96 -3.34
CA LEU A 407 6.24 -4.63 -3.88
C LEU A 407 4.87 -4.02 -3.51
N ALA A 408 3.81 -4.84 -3.48
CA ALA A 408 2.50 -4.40 -2.98
C ALA A 408 2.54 -4.04 -1.49
N VAL A 409 3.25 -4.85 -0.68
CA VAL A 409 3.44 -4.60 0.76
C VAL A 409 4.31 -3.37 1.00
N SER A 410 5.37 -3.16 0.22
CA SER A 410 6.22 -1.95 0.34
C SER A 410 5.44 -0.68 0.00
N LEU A 411 4.61 -0.74 -1.05
CA LEU A 411 3.74 0.38 -1.41
C LEU A 411 2.70 0.64 -0.32
N ALA A 412 2.09 -0.41 0.23
CA ALA A 412 1.13 -0.27 1.33
C ALA A 412 1.77 0.37 2.57
N PHE A 413 3.00 -0.05 2.92
CA PHE A 413 3.77 0.55 4.02
C PHE A 413 4.01 2.04 3.77
N GLU A 414 4.50 2.38 2.57
CA GLU A 414 4.78 3.74 2.13
C GLU A 414 3.55 4.66 2.17
N CYS A 415 2.38 4.16 1.77
CA CYS A 415 1.12 4.89 1.83
C CYS A 415 0.63 5.08 3.27
N SER A 416 0.69 4.01 4.06
CA SER A 416 0.32 4.00 5.47
C SER A 416 1.14 5.01 6.27
N ALA A 417 2.47 5.04 6.05
CA ALA A 417 3.38 5.98 6.70
C ALA A 417 3.12 7.44 6.29
N ARG A 418 2.55 7.69 5.10
CA ARG A 418 2.10 9.02 4.63
C ARG A 418 0.71 9.41 5.14
N GLY A 419 0.01 8.48 5.80
CA GLY A 419 -1.39 8.66 6.24
C GLY A 419 -2.43 8.43 5.14
N ASP A 420 -2.04 7.92 3.98
CA ASP A 420 -2.97 7.57 2.90
C ASP A 420 -3.45 6.12 3.04
N VAL A 421 -4.54 5.95 3.79
CA VAL A 421 -5.17 4.66 4.05
C VAL A 421 -5.78 4.08 2.77
N VAL A 422 -6.27 4.91 1.85
CA VAL A 422 -6.96 4.45 0.65
C VAL A 422 -5.96 3.91 -0.37
N GLY A 423 -4.86 4.62 -0.60
CA GLY A 423 -3.75 4.14 -1.42
C GLY A 423 -3.14 2.84 -0.86
N ALA A 424 -2.97 2.77 0.46
CA ALA A 424 -2.43 1.58 1.12
C ALA A 424 -3.37 0.36 0.99
N ALA A 425 -4.67 0.56 1.21
CA ALA A 425 -5.66 -0.49 1.02
C ALA A 425 -5.70 -0.95 -0.44
N CYS A 426 -5.67 -0.01 -1.40
CA CYS A 426 -5.60 -0.32 -2.83
C CYS A 426 -4.39 -1.19 -3.17
N ALA A 427 -3.20 -0.89 -2.64
CA ALA A 427 -2.00 -1.69 -2.85
C ALA A 427 -2.19 -3.14 -2.34
N LEU A 428 -2.72 -3.31 -1.12
CA LEU A 428 -2.95 -4.63 -0.52
C LEU A 428 -3.98 -5.48 -1.27
N LEU A 429 -4.90 -4.86 -2.03
CA LEU A 429 -5.87 -5.60 -2.84
C LEU A 429 -5.23 -6.42 -3.99
N HIS A 430 -3.97 -6.14 -4.32
CA HIS A 430 -3.24 -6.81 -5.39
C HIS A 430 -2.51 -8.08 -4.91
N ILE A 431 -2.56 -8.39 -3.62
CA ILE A 431 -2.02 -9.64 -3.07
C ILE A 431 -2.85 -10.81 -3.60
N SER A 432 -2.19 -11.88 -4.07
CA SER A 432 -2.85 -13.03 -4.68
C SER A 432 -3.61 -13.86 -3.66
N ASP A 433 -2.97 -14.20 -2.54
CA ASP A 433 -3.56 -15.05 -1.49
C ASP A 433 -4.67 -14.32 -0.70
N PRO A 434 -5.93 -14.81 -0.69
CA PRO A 434 -7.03 -14.17 0.03
C PRO A 434 -6.85 -14.16 1.56
N GLY A 435 -6.17 -15.16 2.13
CA GLY A 435 -5.95 -15.26 3.57
C GLY A 435 -5.02 -14.15 4.07
N VAL A 436 -3.85 -14.05 3.46
CA VAL A 436 -2.84 -13.02 3.72
C VAL A 436 -3.39 -11.62 3.39
N ARG A 437 -4.08 -11.46 2.26
CA ARG A 437 -4.75 -10.19 1.89
C ARG A 437 -5.73 -9.71 2.97
N THR A 438 -6.56 -10.61 3.48
CA THR A 438 -7.54 -10.28 4.54
C THR A 438 -6.85 -9.84 5.83
N GLN A 439 -5.78 -10.52 6.23
CA GLN A 439 -5.02 -10.18 7.42
C GLN A 439 -4.39 -8.79 7.30
N TYR A 440 -3.67 -8.52 6.22
CA TYR A 440 -3.03 -7.22 6.02
C TYR A 440 -4.02 -6.06 5.94
N ILE A 441 -5.16 -6.24 5.27
CA ILE A 441 -6.20 -5.20 5.21
C ILE A 441 -6.77 -4.93 6.61
N LYS A 442 -7.06 -5.98 7.39
CA LYS A 442 -7.57 -5.82 8.77
C LYS A 442 -6.54 -5.12 9.65
N ASP A 443 -5.27 -5.51 9.57
CA ASP A 443 -4.20 -4.91 10.36
C ASP A 443 -4.01 -3.43 10.02
N LEU A 444 -4.07 -3.09 8.72
CA LEU A 444 -4.04 -1.71 8.24
C LEU A 444 -5.22 -0.89 8.77
N LEU A 445 -6.44 -1.43 8.70
CA LEU A 445 -7.63 -0.75 9.22
C LEU A 445 -7.56 -0.57 10.73
N ASN A 446 -7.09 -1.58 11.47
CA ASN A 446 -6.93 -1.52 12.93
C ASN A 446 -5.90 -0.46 13.34
N ALA A 447 -4.79 -0.34 12.59
CA ALA A 447 -3.76 0.67 12.84
C ALA A 447 -4.27 2.11 12.60
N HIS A 448 -5.09 2.29 11.56
CA HIS A 448 -5.63 3.61 11.16
C HIS A 448 -7.05 3.89 11.67
N GLY A 449 -7.52 3.16 12.69
CA GLY A 449 -8.88 3.27 13.22
C GLY A 449 -9.29 4.68 13.67
N ALA A 450 -8.32 5.51 14.07
CA ALA A 450 -8.54 6.91 14.46
C ALA A 450 -8.86 7.84 13.27
N VAL A 451 -8.32 7.55 12.09
CA VAL A 451 -8.46 8.37 10.86
C VAL A 451 -9.77 8.06 10.14
N LEU A 452 -10.35 6.88 10.39
CA LEU A 452 -11.62 6.46 9.82
C LEU A 452 -12.76 7.39 10.31
N SER A 453 -13.43 8.09 9.38
CA SER A 453 -14.53 9.02 9.68
C SER A 453 -15.69 8.35 10.43
N ASP A 454 -16.32 9.02 11.39
CA ASP A 454 -17.51 8.49 12.10
C ASP A 454 -18.67 8.16 11.15
N PRO A 455 -19.50 7.15 11.48
CA PRO A 455 -20.69 6.88 10.70
C PRO A 455 -21.57 8.14 10.67
N PRO A 456 -22.22 8.44 9.53
CA PRO A 456 -23.11 9.58 9.45
C PRO A 456 -24.21 9.43 10.49
N LYS A 457 -24.23 10.31 11.49
CA LYS A 457 -25.33 10.39 12.46
C LYS A 457 -26.60 10.79 11.71
N TYR A 458 -27.68 10.04 11.89
CA TYR A 458 -29.00 10.37 11.34
C TYR A 458 -29.35 11.84 11.67
N GLY A 459 -29.43 12.70 10.66
CA GLY A 459 -29.89 14.09 10.78
C GLY A 459 -28.83 15.20 10.67
N ALA A 460 -27.54 14.88 10.54
CA ALA A 460 -26.54 15.89 10.14
C ALA A 460 -26.51 15.98 8.61
N GLY A 461 -26.83 17.16 8.06
CA GLY A 461 -26.89 17.39 6.61
C GLY A 461 -25.62 16.94 5.91
N ALA A 462 -25.80 16.27 4.76
CA ALA A 462 -24.74 15.88 3.86
C ALA A 462 -23.97 17.13 3.36
N GLN A 463 -22.92 17.52 4.09
CA GLN A 463 -21.90 18.41 3.56
C GLN A 463 -20.69 17.57 3.18
N SER A 464 -20.65 17.19 1.91
CA SER A 464 -19.51 17.22 0.98
C SER A 464 -18.07 17.15 1.53
N GLN A 465 -17.80 16.27 2.48
CA GLN A 465 -16.49 15.61 2.57
C GLN A 465 -16.74 14.16 2.15
N GLN A 466 -15.97 13.65 1.18
CA GLN A 466 -15.92 12.21 0.94
C GLN A 466 -15.52 11.55 2.26
N ASN A 467 -16.50 11.04 3.02
CA ASN A 467 -16.23 10.28 4.23
C ASN A 467 -15.32 9.12 3.81
N LEU A 468 -14.14 9.01 4.41
CA LEU A 468 -13.13 8.03 4.02
C LEU A 468 -13.72 6.61 4.04
N LEU A 469 -14.64 6.33 4.98
CA LEU A 469 -15.43 5.10 5.02
C LEU A 469 -16.21 4.85 3.72
N GLY A 470 -16.91 5.86 3.20
CA GLY A 470 -17.66 5.76 1.96
C GLY A 470 -16.76 5.52 0.75
N VAL A 471 -15.54 6.07 0.75
CA VAL A 471 -14.54 5.79 -0.30
C VAL A 471 -14.07 4.33 -0.23
N LEU A 472 -13.75 3.83 0.96
CA LEU A 472 -13.31 2.43 1.15
C LEU A 472 -14.43 1.43 0.80
N GLU A 473 -15.68 1.73 1.17
CA GLU A 473 -16.82 0.85 0.90
C GLU A 473 -17.25 0.92 -0.57
N GLN A 474 -17.41 2.12 -1.14
CA GLN A 474 -17.94 2.28 -2.50
C GLN A 474 -16.89 2.08 -3.61
N ARG A 475 -15.63 2.46 -3.37
CA ARG A 475 -14.58 2.37 -4.40
C ARG A 475 -13.75 1.09 -4.29
N LEU A 476 -13.42 0.67 -3.08
CA LEU A 476 -12.58 -0.51 -2.83
C LEU A 476 -13.39 -1.76 -2.44
N SER A 477 -14.72 -1.65 -2.37
CA SER A 477 -15.63 -2.76 -1.98
C SER A 477 -15.19 -3.45 -0.68
N ILE A 478 -14.62 -2.70 0.26
CA ILE A 478 -14.19 -3.24 1.56
C ILE A 478 -15.44 -3.46 2.44
N PRO A 479 -15.62 -4.66 3.02
CA PRO A 479 -16.78 -4.94 3.86
C PRO A 479 -16.89 -3.97 5.04
N SER A 480 -18.07 -3.38 5.22
CA SER A 480 -18.37 -2.48 6.34
C SER A 480 -18.17 -3.15 7.70
N THR A 481 -18.31 -4.47 7.78
CA THR A 481 -17.99 -5.26 8.97
C THR A 481 -16.54 -5.07 9.44
N TRP A 482 -15.58 -4.97 8.52
CA TRP A 482 -14.17 -4.81 8.88
C TRP A 482 -13.86 -3.38 9.30
N LEU A 483 -14.49 -2.40 8.64
CA LEU A 483 -14.36 -0.98 8.96
C LEU A 483 -14.86 -0.69 10.38
N TYR A 484 -16.04 -1.19 10.73
CA TYR A 484 -16.61 -1.01 12.07
C TYR A 484 -15.88 -1.82 13.14
N ALA A 485 -15.36 -3.01 12.82
CA ALA A 485 -14.54 -3.78 13.75
C ALA A 485 -13.24 -3.03 14.13
N ALA A 486 -12.58 -2.40 13.16
CA ALA A 486 -11.40 -1.57 13.43
C ALA A 486 -11.72 -0.34 14.30
N LYS A 487 -12.87 0.30 14.07
CA LYS A 487 -13.36 1.40 14.91
C LYS A 487 -13.67 0.97 16.33
N ALA A 488 -14.28 -0.19 16.51
CA ALA A 488 -14.53 -0.76 17.83
C ALA A 488 -13.21 -0.96 18.60
N LEU A 489 -12.18 -1.49 17.94
CA LEU A 489 -10.85 -1.65 18.54
C LEU A 489 -10.24 -0.30 18.92
N HIS A 490 -10.36 0.71 18.06
CA HIS A 490 -9.89 2.06 18.39
C HIS A 490 -10.65 2.67 19.58
N ALA A 491 -11.98 2.58 19.62
CA ALA A 491 -12.79 3.05 20.75
C ALA A 491 -12.41 2.35 22.06
N ARG A 492 -12.08 1.05 21.99
CA ARG A 492 -11.53 0.30 23.13
C ARG A 492 -10.22 0.90 23.62
N SER A 493 -9.30 1.23 22.71
CA SER A 493 -8.02 1.88 23.05
C SER A 493 -8.21 3.28 23.65
N ALA A 494 -9.25 4.01 23.22
CA ALA A 494 -9.62 5.32 23.74
C ALA A 494 -10.43 5.27 25.05
N ASN A 495 -10.73 4.07 25.58
CA ASN A 495 -11.60 3.82 26.73
C ASN A 495 -13.07 4.29 26.58
N ASP A 496 -13.55 4.52 25.36
CA ASP A 496 -14.97 4.84 25.10
C ASP A 496 -15.79 3.55 24.91
N SER A 497 -16.40 3.08 26.00
CA SER A 497 -17.18 1.85 26.03
C SER A 497 -18.51 1.93 25.27
N VAL A 498 -19.12 3.12 25.17
CA VAL A 498 -20.43 3.27 24.50
C VAL A 498 -20.23 3.27 22.98
N ALA A 499 -19.22 3.99 22.50
CA ALA A 499 -18.87 3.97 21.08
C ALA A 499 -18.40 2.58 20.64
N GLU A 500 -17.55 1.91 21.43
CA GLU A 500 -17.10 0.53 21.17
C GLU A 500 -18.27 -0.42 20.97
N LEU A 501 -19.26 -0.39 21.86
CA LEU A 501 -20.45 -1.23 21.75
C LEU A 501 -21.25 -0.94 20.48
N SER A 502 -21.47 0.35 20.18
CA SER A 502 -22.21 0.75 18.97
C SER A 502 -21.51 0.29 17.69
N TYR A 503 -20.18 0.36 17.65
CA TYR A 503 -19.38 -0.12 16.52
C TYR A 503 -19.35 -1.64 16.42
N GLN A 504 -19.32 -2.38 17.53
CA GLN A 504 -19.40 -3.85 17.52
C GLN A 504 -20.74 -4.35 16.96
N ILE A 505 -21.84 -3.67 17.31
CA ILE A 505 -23.17 -3.96 16.76
C ILE A 505 -23.20 -3.69 15.24
N LEU A 506 -22.67 -2.54 14.80
CA LEU A 506 -22.56 -2.21 13.38
C LEU A 506 -21.64 -3.19 12.61
N ALA A 507 -20.60 -3.70 13.26
CA ALA A 507 -19.70 -4.72 12.72
C ALA A 507 -20.34 -6.13 12.65
N LYS A 508 -21.55 -6.32 13.21
CA LYS A 508 -22.26 -7.60 13.37
C LYS A 508 -21.53 -8.60 14.27
N ASP A 509 -20.63 -8.13 15.14
CA ASP A 509 -19.98 -8.96 16.16
C ASP A 509 -20.80 -8.93 17.46
N PHE A 510 -21.95 -9.60 17.44
CA PHE A 510 -22.88 -9.64 18.57
C PHE A 510 -22.30 -10.30 19.83
N PRO A 511 -21.49 -11.38 19.75
CA PRO A 511 -20.85 -11.95 20.93
C PRO A 511 -19.91 -10.98 21.64
N ALA A 512 -19.06 -10.26 20.89
CA ALA A 512 -18.17 -9.26 21.48
C ALA A 512 -18.97 -8.07 22.03
N ALA A 513 -19.99 -7.60 21.31
CA ALA A 513 -20.91 -6.56 21.77
C ALA A 513 -21.58 -6.91 23.11
N HIS A 514 -22.06 -8.15 23.24
CA HIS A 514 -22.69 -8.64 24.47
C HIS A 514 -21.71 -8.65 25.65
N GLN A 515 -20.46 -9.10 25.44
CA GLN A 515 -19.44 -9.05 26.49
C GLN A 515 -19.13 -7.61 26.93
N THR A 516 -18.98 -6.68 25.98
CA THR A 516 -18.74 -5.25 26.27
C THR A 516 -19.92 -4.63 27.01
N LEU A 517 -21.15 -5.00 26.65
CA LEU A 517 -22.37 -4.58 27.32
C LEU A 517 -22.34 -5.00 28.80
N LEU A 518 -22.08 -6.27 29.08
CA LEU A 518 -22.12 -6.82 30.43
C LEU A 518 -21.00 -6.27 31.33
N LEU A 519 -19.78 -6.15 30.80
CA LEU A 519 -18.62 -5.80 31.63
C LEU A 519 -18.46 -4.29 31.84
N ARG A 520 -18.85 -3.46 30.86
CA ARG A 520 -18.48 -2.04 30.85
C ARG A 520 -19.66 -1.08 30.72
N VAL A 521 -20.61 -1.36 29.83
CA VAL A 521 -21.66 -0.37 29.48
C VAL A 521 -22.86 -0.47 30.43
N ALA A 522 -23.45 -1.66 30.58
CA ALA A 522 -24.64 -1.84 31.40
C ALA A 522 -24.38 -1.54 32.88
N PRO A 523 -23.28 -1.99 33.51
CA PRO A 523 -23.03 -1.67 34.91
C PRO A 523 -22.92 -0.16 35.18
N ARG A 524 -22.23 0.58 34.32
CA ARG A 524 -22.09 2.04 34.45
C ARG A 524 -23.43 2.75 34.32
N LEU A 525 -24.23 2.40 33.31
CA LEU A 525 -25.53 3.01 33.10
C LEU A 525 -26.53 2.71 34.22
N VAL A 526 -26.43 1.54 34.85
CA VAL A 526 -27.24 1.19 36.03
C VAL A 526 -26.82 2.01 37.26
N ILE A 527 -25.52 2.20 37.47
CA ILE A 527 -24.99 3.04 38.58
C ILE A 527 -25.37 4.51 38.38
N ASP A 528 -25.33 5.00 37.13
CA ASP A 528 -25.72 6.37 36.77
C ASP A 528 -27.25 6.55 36.68
N GLU A 529 -28.05 5.49 36.92
CA GLU A 529 -29.51 5.45 36.81
C GLU A 529 -30.06 5.95 35.45
N ASN A 530 -29.28 5.80 34.37
CA ASN A 530 -29.66 6.29 33.04
C ASN A 530 -30.35 5.20 32.20
N TRP A 531 -31.62 4.97 32.51
CA TRP A 531 -32.47 3.96 31.86
C TRP A 531 -32.75 4.25 30.38
N THR A 532 -32.78 5.53 30.00
CA THR A 532 -33.14 5.95 28.63
C THR A 532 -32.08 5.52 27.62
N VAL A 533 -30.80 5.74 27.94
CA VAL A 533 -29.66 5.36 27.10
C VAL A 533 -29.53 3.84 27.07
N LEU A 534 -29.66 3.16 28.20
CA LEU A 534 -29.62 1.70 28.26
C LEU A 534 -30.73 1.05 27.41
N SER A 535 -31.97 1.57 27.47
CA SER A 535 -33.07 1.11 26.61
C SER A 535 -32.76 1.31 25.12
N SER A 536 -32.19 2.47 24.76
CA SER A 536 -31.82 2.76 23.36
C SER A 536 -30.74 1.82 22.83
N ILE A 537 -29.77 1.44 23.66
CA ILE A 537 -28.68 0.54 23.30
C ILE A 537 -29.19 -0.89 23.16
N LEU A 538 -30.02 -1.35 24.11
CA LEU A 538 -30.63 -2.68 24.05
C LEU A 538 -31.50 -2.83 22.79
N LYS A 539 -32.22 -1.80 22.39
CA LYS A 539 -32.97 -1.79 21.11
C LYS A 539 -32.08 -1.91 19.87
N GLN A 540 -30.82 -1.50 19.93
CA GLN A 540 -29.87 -1.63 18.80
C GLN A 540 -29.46 -3.09 18.56
N PHE A 541 -29.61 -3.99 19.54
CA PHE A 541 -29.40 -5.44 19.35
C PHE A 541 -30.51 -6.11 18.53
N GLY A 542 -31.60 -5.39 18.20
CA GLY A 542 -32.67 -5.86 17.33
C GLY A 542 -33.75 -6.67 18.06
N ASN A 543 -34.68 -7.23 17.28
CA ASN A 543 -35.88 -7.91 17.81
C ASN A 543 -35.63 -9.38 18.21
N SER A 544 -34.47 -9.97 17.84
CA SER A 544 -34.08 -11.36 18.15
C SER A 544 -32.59 -11.50 18.51
N PRO A 545 -32.14 -10.92 19.65
CA PRO A 545 -30.76 -11.06 20.11
C PRO A 545 -30.37 -12.52 20.43
N GLU A 546 -31.37 -13.37 20.72
CA GLU A 546 -31.22 -14.79 21.07
C GLU A 546 -30.69 -15.66 19.91
N GLU A 547 -30.96 -15.29 18.65
CA GLU A 547 -30.50 -16.04 17.47
C GLU A 547 -29.02 -15.81 17.19
N HIS A 548 -28.50 -14.63 17.53
CA HIS A 548 -27.14 -14.20 17.19
C HIS A 548 -26.12 -14.46 18.31
N ILE A 549 -26.57 -14.40 19.57
CA ILE A 549 -25.72 -14.55 20.77
C ILE A 549 -25.91 -15.95 21.40
N GLY A 550 -27.05 -16.58 21.12
CA GLY A 550 -27.53 -17.79 21.79
C GLY A 550 -28.48 -17.45 22.94
N ALA A 551 -29.65 -18.10 22.95
CA ALA A 551 -30.73 -17.84 23.91
C ALA A 551 -30.28 -17.89 25.37
N ILE A 552 -29.38 -18.81 25.72
CA ILE A 552 -28.86 -18.97 27.08
C ILE A 552 -28.03 -17.75 27.48
N ALA A 553 -27.05 -17.37 26.67
CA ALA A 553 -26.14 -16.26 26.94
C ALA A 553 -26.87 -14.91 27.01
N TRP A 554 -27.91 -14.71 26.19
CA TRP A 554 -28.75 -13.51 26.30
C TRP A 554 -29.56 -13.52 27.60
N SER A 555 -30.26 -14.62 27.90
CA SER A 555 -31.16 -14.72 29.06
C SER A 555 -30.43 -14.59 30.41
N GLU A 556 -29.19 -15.07 30.50
CA GLU A 556 -28.37 -15.01 31.72
C GLU A 556 -27.68 -13.65 31.92
N GLY A 557 -27.60 -12.81 30.88
CA GLY A 557 -26.91 -11.53 30.91
C GLY A 557 -27.78 -10.36 30.44
N GLY A 558 -27.73 -10.06 29.13
CA GLY A 558 -28.37 -8.88 28.52
C GLY A 558 -29.87 -8.79 28.78
N GLY A 559 -30.56 -9.93 28.78
CA GLY A 559 -31.99 -10.03 29.09
C GLY A 559 -32.33 -9.65 30.54
N VAL A 560 -31.40 -9.82 31.48
CA VAL A 560 -31.58 -9.39 32.87
C VAL A 560 -31.61 -7.86 32.96
N TYR A 561 -30.72 -7.19 32.23
CA TYR A 561 -30.71 -5.73 32.15
C TYR A 561 -31.92 -5.18 31.39
N GLU A 562 -32.36 -5.87 30.34
CA GLU A 562 -33.59 -5.52 29.61
C GLU A 562 -34.83 -5.62 30.49
N ALA A 563 -35.01 -6.76 31.17
CA ALA A 563 -36.11 -6.98 32.11
C ALA A 563 -36.09 -5.93 33.24
N PHE A 564 -34.91 -5.53 33.71
CA PHE A 564 -34.76 -4.51 34.74
C PHE A 564 -35.14 -3.11 34.26
N VAL A 565 -34.72 -2.71 33.06
CA VAL A 565 -35.11 -1.41 32.48
C VAL A 565 -36.61 -1.32 32.24
N VAL A 566 -37.23 -2.41 31.77
CA VAL A 566 -38.69 -2.48 31.60
C VAL A 566 -39.39 -2.35 32.95
N LEU A 567 -38.90 -3.04 33.99
CA LEU A 567 -39.45 -2.92 35.35
C LEU A 567 -39.36 -1.47 35.87
N MET A 568 -38.20 -0.82 35.76
CA MET A 568 -38.02 0.56 36.22
C MET A 568 -38.91 1.56 35.44
N GLY A 569 -39.07 1.37 34.13
CA GLY A 569 -39.99 2.18 33.32
C GLY A 569 -41.46 2.00 33.72
N LEU A 570 -41.85 0.80 34.14
CA LEU A 570 -43.20 0.53 34.68
C LEU A 570 -43.43 1.18 36.04
N GLU A 571 -42.40 1.26 36.90
CA GLU A 571 -42.45 1.95 38.21
C GLU A 571 -42.61 3.47 38.07
N GLU A 572 -41.88 4.09 37.15
CA GLU A 572 -41.98 5.53 36.87
C GLU A 572 -43.39 5.91 36.36
N SER A 573 -44.03 5.01 35.62
CA SER A 573 -45.40 5.18 35.10
C SER A 573 -46.45 4.86 36.17
N LYS A 574 -46.61 5.75 37.15
CA LYS A 574 -47.60 5.62 38.25
C LYS A 574 -49.05 5.35 37.80
N LYS A 575 -49.41 5.63 36.54
CA LYS A 575 -50.74 5.38 35.95
C LYS A 575 -50.99 3.90 35.58
N ALA A 576 -49.97 3.05 35.55
CA ALA A 576 -50.08 1.65 35.11
C ALA A 576 -50.54 0.66 36.20
N HIS A 577 -50.52 1.06 37.47
CA HIS A 577 -50.86 0.22 38.64
C HIS A 577 -52.34 -0.25 38.70
N SER A 578 -53.21 0.31 37.87
CA SER A 578 -54.64 -0.02 37.83
C SER A 578 -54.97 -1.17 36.87
N ASN A 579 -54.07 -1.51 35.94
CA ASN A 579 -54.37 -2.44 34.85
C ASN A 579 -53.87 -3.86 35.18
N GLN A 580 -54.79 -4.84 35.22
CA GLN A 580 -54.50 -6.20 35.69
C GLN A 580 -53.48 -6.95 34.81
N ALA A 581 -53.42 -6.63 33.51
CA ALA A 581 -52.43 -7.20 32.58
C ALA A 581 -51.00 -6.71 32.87
N VAL A 582 -50.83 -5.41 33.17
CA VAL A 582 -49.52 -4.82 33.49
C VAL A 582 -49.01 -5.31 34.84
N LYS A 583 -49.92 -5.59 35.78
CA LYS A 583 -49.56 -6.22 37.05
C LYS A 583 -49.04 -7.64 36.87
N ALA A 584 -49.67 -8.44 36.00
CA ALA A 584 -49.21 -9.80 35.70
C ALA A 584 -47.85 -9.81 34.99
N GLU A 585 -47.62 -8.88 34.06
CA GLU A 585 -46.33 -8.71 33.38
C GLU A 585 -45.22 -8.29 34.34
N ARG A 586 -45.52 -7.34 35.24
CA ARG A 586 -44.63 -6.92 36.33
C ARG A 586 -44.28 -8.07 37.27
N ASP A 587 -45.26 -8.85 37.73
CA ASP A 587 -45.04 -9.99 38.63
C ASP A 587 -44.17 -11.07 37.94
N ALA A 588 -44.36 -11.30 36.64
CA ALA A 588 -43.53 -12.21 35.85
C ALA A 588 -42.08 -11.72 35.72
N LEU A 589 -41.87 -10.43 35.46
CA LEU A 589 -40.55 -9.81 35.40
C LEU A 589 -39.83 -9.85 36.75
N LEU A 590 -40.53 -9.57 37.84
CA LEU A 590 -39.98 -9.67 39.20
C LEU A 590 -39.54 -11.09 39.54
N HIS A 591 -40.35 -12.09 39.20
CA HIS A 591 -39.99 -13.49 39.40
C HIS A 591 -38.76 -13.89 38.56
N HIS A 592 -38.70 -13.45 37.30
CA HIS A 592 -37.57 -13.69 36.41
C HIS A 592 -36.28 -13.05 36.93
N LEU A 593 -36.31 -11.75 37.24
CA LEU A 593 -35.16 -11.00 37.78
C LEU A 593 -34.68 -11.57 39.11
N ARG A 594 -35.59 -11.95 40.01
CA ARG A 594 -35.22 -12.58 41.27
C ARG A 594 -34.50 -13.92 41.05
N LYS A 595 -34.97 -14.75 40.11
CA LYS A 595 -34.30 -16.01 39.76
C LYS A 595 -32.93 -15.74 39.12
N ALA A 596 -32.84 -14.79 38.20
CA ALA A 596 -31.58 -14.46 37.52
C ALA A 596 -30.54 -13.88 38.50
N LEU A 597 -30.91 -12.89 39.32
CA LEU A 597 -30.01 -12.24 40.28
C LEU A 597 -29.55 -13.20 41.38
N THR A 598 -30.38 -14.14 41.82
CA THR A 598 -29.96 -15.18 42.79
C THR A 598 -28.96 -16.16 42.21
N ILE A 599 -29.11 -16.53 40.92
CA ILE A 599 -28.14 -17.35 40.20
C ILE A 599 -26.82 -16.60 40.02
N MET A 600 -26.87 -15.32 39.62
CA MET A 600 -25.67 -14.49 39.47
C MET A 600 -24.93 -14.29 40.80
N ASN A 601 -25.66 -14.02 41.89
CA ASN A 601 -25.10 -13.88 43.24
C ASN A 601 -24.43 -15.18 43.74
N ALA A 602 -24.97 -16.35 43.40
CA ALA A 602 -24.33 -17.63 43.73
C ALA A 602 -22.99 -17.79 42.98
N ASN A 603 -22.94 -17.36 41.72
CA ASN A 603 -21.74 -17.39 40.89
C ASN A 603 -20.68 -16.36 41.33
N GLU A 604 -21.09 -15.25 41.94
CA GLU A 604 -20.18 -14.19 42.43
C GLU A 604 -19.23 -14.64 43.55
N THR A 605 -19.63 -15.64 44.35
CA THR A 605 -18.83 -16.15 45.48
C THR A 605 -17.48 -16.74 45.07
N ASN A 606 -17.26 -16.99 43.78
CA ASN A 606 -16.02 -17.53 43.21
C ASN A 606 -15.10 -16.47 42.58
N LEU A 607 -15.48 -15.19 42.55
CA LEU A 607 -14.71 -14.13 41.90
C LEU A 607 -13.71 -13.51 42.90
N GLY A 608 -12.42 -13.47 42.52
CA GLY A 608 -11.28 -13.08 43.35
C GLY A 608 -11.30 -11.66 44.00
N PRO A 609 -10.18 -11.25 44.62
CA PRO A 609 -10.12 -10.05 45.46
C PRO A 609 -10.48 -8.75 44.71
N LEU A 610 -11.24 -7.87 45.38
CA LEU A 610 -11.85 -6.63 44.86
C LEU A 610 -10.90 -5.61 44.22
N GLY A 611 -9.58 -5.75 44.39
CA GLY A 611 -8.63 -4.66 44.17
C GLY A 611 -7.93 -4.62 42.81
N LYS A 612 -8.13 -5.59 41.91
CA LYS A 612 -7.34 -5.68 40.66
C LYS A 612 -8.07 -5.21 39.40
N ASP A 613 -9.39 -5.40 39.31
CA ASP A 613 -10.15 -5.15 38.07
C ASP A 613 -11.31 -4.17 38.32
N LYS A 614 -11.19 -2.94 37.81
CA LYS A 614 -12.22 -1.89 37.93
C LYS A 614 -13.58 -2.33 37.34
N GLU A 615 -13.55 -3.04 36.23
CA GLU A 615 -14.75 -3.49 35.50
C GLU A 615 -15.57 -4.51 36.31
N LYS A 616 -14.90 -5.47 36.97
CA LYS A 616 -15.56 -6.44 37.86
C LYS A 616 -16.13 -5.78 39.12
N LEU A 617 -15.54 -4.68 39.56
CA LEU A 617 -16.09 -3.90 40.66
C LEU A 617 -17.38 -3.20 40.23
N GLU A 618 -17.38 -2.56 39.06
CA GLU A 618 -18.56 -1.89 38.49
C GLU A 618 -19.72 -2.89 38.29
N GLU A 619 -19.45 -4.09 37.77
CA GLU A 619 -20.43 -5.16 37.61
C GLU A 619 -21.11 -5.55 38.94
N ARG A 620 -20.32 -5.81 39.99
CA ARG A 620 -20.84 -6.16 41.33
C ARG A 620 -21.65 -5.03 41.95
N VAL A 621 -21.22 -3.78 41.76
CA VAL A 621 -21.96 -2.63 42.27
C VAL A 621 -23.31 -2.56 41.56
N ALA A 622 -23.34 -2.67 40.23
CA ALA A 622 -24.58 -2.66 39.47
C ALA A 622 -25.53 -3.79 39.87
N LEU A 623 -25.04 -5.02 40.08
CA LEU A 623 -25.87 -6.13 40.55
C LEU A 623 -26.48 -5.88 41.93
N ARG A 624 -25.74 -5.21 42.83
CA ARG A 624 -26.25 -4.79 44.15
C ARG A 624 -27.24 -3.63 44.07
N GLU A 625 -27.06 -2.70 43.13
CA GLU A 625 -28.04 -1.65 42.83
C GLU A 625 -29.36 -2.26 42.34
N MET A 626 -29.29 -3.17 41.35
CA MET A 626 -30.45 -3.90 40.84
C MET A 626 -31.13 -4.73 41.94
N GLY A 627 -30.34 -5.46 42.73
CA GLY A 627 -30.84 -6.24 43.87
C GLY A 627 -31.54 -5.39 44.92
N ARG A 628 -31.03 -4.18 45.20
CA ARG A 628 -31.68 -3.22 46.11
C ARG A 628 -32.99 -2.69 45.54
N ALA A 629 -33.01 -2.30 44.27
CA ALA A 629 -34.22 -1.78 43.62
C ALA A 629 -35.33 -2.86 43.60
N VAL A 630 -35.00 -4.09 43.21
CA VAL A 630 -35.94 -5.22 43.24
C VAL A 630 -36.41 -5.53 44.67
N ALA A 631 -35.51 -5.50 45.66
CA ALA A 631 -35.90 -5.68 47.06
C ALA A 631 -36.83 -4.57 47.58
N ALA A 632 -36.60 -3.31 47.20
CA ALA A 632 -37.48 -2.20 47.55
C ALA A 632 -38.89 -2.39 46.97
N ILE A 633 -38.97 -2.78 45.70
CA ILE A 633 -40.24 -3.04 45.01
C ILE A 633 -41.01 -4.20 45.69
N LEU A 634 -40.32 -5.30 46.02
CA LEU A 634 -40.92 -6.44 46.72
C LEU A 634 -41.45 -6.09 48.12
N ASN A 635 -40.78 -5.17 48.83
CA ASN A 635 -41.23 -4.70 50.13
C ASN A 635 -42.46 -3.80 50.03
N HIS A 636 -42.52 -2.88 49.07
CA HIS A 636 -43.71 -2.03 48.84
C HIS A 636 -44.97 -2.86 48.53
N GLU A 637 -44.84 -3.98 47.83
CA GLU A 637 -45.98 -4.90 47.60
C GLU A 637 -46.40 -5.69 48.84
N SER A 638 -45.47 -5.94 49.77
CA SER A 638 -45.76 -6.64 51.03
C SER A 638 -46.51 -5.78 52.04
N GLU A 639 -46.49 -4.45 51.92
CA GLU A 639 -47.26 -3.56 52.80
C GLU A 639 -48.77 -3.56 52.46
N GLY A 640 -49.14 -3.93 51.23
CA GLY A 640 -50.53 -3.97 50.75
C GLY A 640 -51.26 -5.32 50.91
N GLY A 641 -50.57 -6.38 51.36
CA GLY A 641 -51.17 -7.70 51.56
C GLY A 641 -50.23 -8.68 52.27
N GLN A 642 -50.78 -9.55 53.12
CA GLN A 642 -50.06 -10.60 53.87
C GLN A 642 -49.43 -11.64 52.91
N ARG A 643 -48.27 -11.32 52.34
CA ARG A 643 -47.40 -12.29 51.67
C ARG A 643 -46.65 -13.15 52.70
N SER A 644 -46.43 -14.42 52.34
CA SER A 644 -45.86 -15.45 53.23
C SER A 644 -44.41 -15.10 53.64
N LEU A 645 -44.03 -15.41 54.89
CA LEU A 645 -42.66 -15.27 55.42
C LEU A 645 -41.59 -15.91 54.52
N LEU A 646 -41.98 -16.90 53.69
CA LEU A 646 -41.12 -17.59 52.73
C LEU A 646 -40.67 -16.67 51.57
N GLU A 647 -41.54 -15.78 51.07
CA GLU A 647 -41.20 -14.83 50.00
C GLU A 647 -40.33 -13.69 50.52
N LYS A 648 -40.51 -13.37 51.78
CA LYS A 648 -39.74 -12.42 52.56
C LYS A 648 -38.31 -12.94 52.82
N LYS A 649 -38.15 -14.23 53.14
CA LYS A 649 -36.85 -14.89 53.29
C LYS A 649 -36.02 -14.83 52.01
N SER A 650 -36.65 -15.03 50.87
CA SER A 650 -35.97 -15.02 49.57
C SER A 650 -35.47 -13.65 49.09
N ILE A 651 -35.86 -12.56 49.76
CA ILE A 651 -35.25 -11.23 49.54
C ILE A 651 -33.78 -11.25 50.01
N LEU A 652 -33.45 -12.06 51.02
CA LEU A 652 -32.07 -12.18 51.52
C LEU A 652 -31.13 -12.96 50.59
N ASP A 653 -31.69 -13.68 49.61
CA ASP A 653 -30.92 -14.44 48.62
C ASP A 653 -30.47 -13.54 47.46
N LEU A 654 -31.02 -12.32 47.35
CA LEU A 654 -30.61 -11.32 46.36
C LEU A 654 -29.21 -10.76 46.66
N PRO A 655 -28.49 -10.28 45.62
CA PRO A 655 -27.24 -9.54 45.79
C PRO A 655 -27.53 -8.20 46.47
N LEU A 656 -27.28 -8.13 47.78
CA LEU A 656 -27.50 -6.94 48.59
C LEU A 656 -26.18 -6.46 49.19
N THR A 657 -26.08 -5.15 49.45
CA THR A 657 -24.99 -4.62 50.29
C THR A 657 -25.12 -5.15 51.72
N ALA A 658 -24.01 -5.22 52.46
CA ALA A 658 -24.02 -5.74 53.84
C ALA A 658 -25.04 -5.01 54.73
N ASP A 659 -25.13 -3.69 54.56
CA ASP A 659 -26.07 -2.84 55.31
C ASP A 659 -27.53 -3.13 54.91
N ALA A 660 -27.82 -3.26 53.61
CA ALA A 660 -29.17 -3.59 53.14
C ALA A 660 -29.59 -5.01 53.54
N ARG A 661 -28.66 -5.98 53.51
CA ARG A 661 -28.92 -7.34 53.99
C ARG A 661 -29.24 -7.35 55.48
N LEU A 662 -28.52 -6.56 56.28
CA LEU A 662 -28.74 -6.44 57.72
C LEU A 662 -30.07 -5.74 58.03
N SER A 663 -30.41 -4.67 57.34
CA SER A 663 -31.70 -3.98 57.51
C SER A 663 -32.88 -4.89 57.16
N HIS A 664 -32.81 -5.64 56.06
CA HIS A 664 -33.84 -6.62 55.72
C HIS A 664 -33.88 -7.80 56.71
N ALA A 665 -32.74 -8.33 57.15
CA ALA A 665 -32.70 -9.43 58.12
C ALA A 665 -33.30 -9.03 59.48
N THR A 666 -33.02 -7.81 59.94
CA THR A 666 -33.60 -7.26 61.17
C THR A 666 -35.10 -7.01 61.04
N ALA A 667 -35.57 -6.45 59.93
CA ALA A 667 -37.00 -6.29 59.64
C ALA A 667 -37.74 -7.64 59.62
N LEU A 668 -37.15 -8.65 58.96
CA LEU A 668 -37.69 -10.01 58.94
C LEU A 668 -37.73 -10.65 60.32
N GLY A 669 -36.68 -10.46 61.13
CA GLY A 669 -36.65 -10.92 62.51
C GLY A 669 -37.80 -10.32 63.31
N VAL A 670 -38.01 -9.01 63.22
CA VAL A 670 -39.10 -8.30 63.90
C VAL A 670 -40.48 -8.81 63.45
N ASP A 671 -40.70 -9.01 62.15
CA ASP A 671 -41.97 -9.53 61.63
C ASP A 671 -42.22 -10.98 62.05
N TYR A 672 -41.18 -11.82 62.07
CA TYR A 672 -41.27 -13.19 62.60
C TYR A 672 -41.64 -13.19 64.08
N TYR A 673 -40.97 -12.38 64.90
CA TYR A 673 -41.32 -12.22 66.32
C TYR A 673 -42.75 -11.71 66.49
N ARG A 674 -43.20 -10.74 65.69
CA ARG A 674 -44.60 -10.26 65.72
C ARG A 674 -45.59 -11.37 65.36
N GLY A 675 -45.28 -12.19 64.35
CA GLY A 675 -46.12 -13.33 63.97
C GLY A 675 -46.19 -14.42 65.05
N VAL A 676 -45.05 -14.74 65.68
CA VAL A 676 -44.99 -15.68 66.81
C VAL A 676 -45.76 -15.14 68.02
N MET A 677 -45.64 -13.84 68.32
CA MET A 677 -46.39 -13.21 69.42
C MET A 677 -47.88 -13.08 69.13
N ALA A 678 -48.28 -12.96 67.86
CA ALA A 678 -49.68 -12.94 67.44
C ALA A 678 -50.33 -14.34 67.45
N THR A 679 -49.55 -15.41 67.30
CA THR A 679 -50.01 -16.81 67.39
C THR A 679 -49.97 -17.38 68.81
N ALA A 680 -49.23 -16.72 69.71
CA ALA A 680 -49.17 -17.04 71.15
C ALA A 680 -50.25 -16.32 72.00
N ARG A 681 -51.13 -15.53 71.37
CA ARG A 681 -52.40 -15.04 71.95
C ARG A 681 -53.54 -15.89 71.41
#